data_AF-A0AAN6GK87-F1
#
_entry.id   AF-A0AAN6GK87-F1
#
_cell.length_a   1.000
_cell.length_b   1.000
_cell.length_c   1.000
_cell.angle_alpha   90.00
_cell.angle_beta   90.00
_cell.angle_gamma   90.00
#
_symmetry.space_group_name_H-M   'P 1'
#
loop_
_entity.id
_entity.type
_entity.pdbx_description
1 polymer ?
#
loop_
_entity_poly.entity_id
_entity_poly.type
_entity_poly.pdbx_seq_one_letter_code
_entity_poly.pdbx_strand_id
1 'polypeptide(L)'
;MLFGGGSSSTKRADPDFNPDEDLSGSAVWFQPDDTFRSFCALLEAPAVSHAHMALIGPDALTSTLANYFGTLTYQHITDFSKLVANSPCLWASFLSTQGQGSGPTISSPRLPSLHDRSNQIVQAVGQSVKQRIQLSIRARQGSAGWQTRRIFAHWVSSILTGTQSDVSDLSASQDLAPPFELQSLHGLPIARLSICTGLLAGLQSAKVQWEEQGRIGLDTRYAQKLAEDGWVAALTACMNRIDAMDLAEQPIAAILPLHCAAQVMPFINSRRLEPLPQEIMLRLTTNHLINPIEDAAILSTLATDLSKNAEGKLVLESFSPTAQRMKILQSSDAFRTIAPLSRILSGTLSRLARKLPPAELSAYLFGLVVETKDGSSAAVPTAQPSPAVADQSNPGLATPETLLRRLERLAKGLEATWWNSELSTCKQEQMTESTQALTKELWSIFKTLLFSYTMIFDSLVEAVVDMCPSPTITIPAAAQTGSSVTDASSTLPGWGPITTSNIPTAYLQCMHAILTTYAHFYWVTSTFGHDGFDVYRSVFYSALDVVGRDGEACVGVMEALVPHLSHGPDSLQETSSTYFMLVAEQLVAVLPDKMIEQLVLPVCKPYLTDAANKDAFESAHAVLLAIFEEDKGVVEDLAPYYIQLLISSFPSRLNPGQFEHAYTTVMSAIADRDDALAWWGMDRLAEEIEQEEAQPSAPSSSPGSDIVTVSRKLELQLTYVAQVSTVNLVLLRSVLNKVRRYILSYPHSAITIPGIAEDKDEADSKSSASVKSTDHSARSDTAFDSFPQGSAASTNATARQRLCEKAFDTLSGLDASTREEGLRWWLDNRGAFGV
;
A
#
# COMPACT_ATOMS: atom_id res chain seq x y z
N MET A 1 -49.36 11.03 -4.13
CA MET A 1 -50.45 10.48 -3.29
C MET A 1 -49.89 9.22 -2.63
N LEU A 2 -49.72 9.04 -1.33
CA LEU A 2 -50.16 9.74 -0.11
C LEU A 2 -48.96 9.80 0.84
N PHE A 3 -48.73 10.97 1.44
CA PHE A 3 -47.75 11.21 2.49
C PHE A 3 -48.28 10.69 3.84
N GLY A 4 -47.40 10.09 4.64
CA GLY A 4 -47.65 9.78 6.06
C GLY A 4 -46.39 10.07 6.87
N GLY A 5 -46.29 11.28 7.41
CA GLY A 5 -45.19 11.72 8.25
C GLY A 5 -45.20 11.06 9.63
N GLY A 6 -44.08 10.45 10.01
CA GLY A 6 -43.80 10.01 11.37
C GLY A 6 -42.80 10.97 12.01
N SER A 7 -43.28 11.81 12.92
CA SER A 7 -42.48 12.75 13.70
C SER A 7 -41.43 12.03 14.55
N SER A 8 -40.16 12.42 14.39
CA SER A 8 -39.07 12.05 15.27
C SER A 8 -39.20 12.76 16.61
N SER A 9 -39.77 12.08 17.62
CA SER A 9 -39.68 12.51 19.01
C SER A 9 -38.45 11.88 19.66
N THR A 10 -37.37 12.65 19.75
CA THR A 10 -36.25 12.42 20.67
C THR A 10 -36.75 12.51 22.11
N LYS A 11 -37.25 11.39 22.66
CA LYS A 11 -37.49 11.26 24.10
C LYS A 11 -36.14 11.19 24.82
N ARG A 12 -35.80 12.29 25.52
CA ARG A 12 -34.82 12.34 26.61
C ARG A 12 -35.10 11.18 27.57
N ALA A 13 -34.04 10.52 28.05
CA ALA A 13 -34.14 9.45 29.04
C ALA A 13 -34.84 9.97 30.30
N ASP A 14 -35.85 9.24 30.78
CA ASP A 14 -36.45 9.46 32.09
C ASP A 14 -35.37 9.33 33.19
N PRO A 15 -35.22 10.32 34.07
CA PRO A 15 -34.23 10.30 35.14
C PRO A 15 -34.58 9.35 36.31
N ASP A 16 -35.80 8.80 36.36
CA ASP A 16 -36.30 7.97 37.48
C ASP A 16 -36.35 6.46 37.18
N PHE A 17 -35.61 5.96 36.19
CA PHE A 17 -35.58 4.52 35.90
C PHE A 17 -34.63 3.77 36.85
N ASN A 18 -35.21 3.05 37.83
CA ASN A 18 -34.49 2.11 38.68
C ASN A 18 -34.54 0.69 38.05
N PRO A 19 -33.46 0.22 37.38
CA PRO A 19 -33.43 -1.10 36.73
C PRO A 19 -33.58 -2.28 37.70
N ASP A 20 -33.38 -2.03 39.01
CA ASP A 20 -33.46 -3.04 40.06
C ASP A 20 -34.89 -3.25 40.59
N GLU A 21 -35.87 -2.38 40.29
CA GLU A 21 -37.26 -2.49 40.78
C GLU A 21 -38.22 -3.29 39.88
N ASP A 22 -37.87 -3.53 38.61
CA ASP A 22 -38.60 -4.43 37.70
C ASP A 22 -38.27 -5.92 38.00
N LEU A 23 -38.54 -6.34 39.24
CA LEU A 23 -38.18 -7.63 39.81
C LEU A 23 -39.06 -8.77 39.31
N SER A 24 -38.64 -9.40 38.21
CA SER A 24 -38.87 -10.84 37.99
C SER A 24 -37.57 -11.62 37.77
N GLY A 25 -36.40 -11.03 38.04
CA GLY A 25 -35.08 -11.56 37.62
C GLY A 25 -33.97 -11.59 38.68
N SER A 26 -34.27 -11.32 39.97
CA SER A 26 -33.25 -11.23 41.05
C SER A 26 -32.33 -12.45 41.18
N ALA A 27 -32.76 -13.63 40.73
CA ALA A 27 -31.98 -14.87 40.80
C ALA A 27 -30.89 -14.99 39.72
N VAL A 28 -30.84 -14.10 38.73
CA VAL A 28 -29.90 -14.16 37.61
C VAL A 28 -28.58 -13.43 37.90
N TRP A 29 -28.58 -12.49 38.84
CA TRP A 29 -27.43 -11.65 39.15
C TRP A 29 -26.70 -12.15 40.39
N PHE A 30 -25.36 -12.03 40.38
CA PHE A 30 -24.55 -12.38 41.54
C PHE A 30 -24.75 -11.34 42.65
N GLN A 31 -24.99 -11.83 43.86
CA GLN A 31 -25.06 -11.02 45.06
C GLN A 31 -23.73 -11.11 45.82
N PRO A 32 -23.16 -9.98 46.30
CA PRO A 32 -21.91 -9.97 47.05
C PRO A 32 -21.88 -10.97 48.21
N ASP A 33 -21.00 -11.97 48.13
CA ASP A 33 -20.74 -12.94 49.20
C ASP A 33 -19.42 -12.62 49.94
N ASP A 34 -19.08 -13.43 50.94
CA ASP A 34 -17.87 -13.22 51.73
C ASP A 34 -16.58 -13.39 50.90
N THR A 35 -16.63 -14.18 49.81
CA THR A 35 -15.49 -14.34 48.90
C THR A 35 -15.25 -13.10 48.06
N PHE A 36 -16.31 -12.48 47.55
CA PHE A 36 -16.27 -11.20 46.85
C PHE A 36 -15.78 -10.08 47.77
N ARG A 37 -16.27 -10.00 49.01
CA ARG A 37 -15.81 -9.01 49.99
C ARG A 37 -14.33 -9.20 50.33
N SER A 38 -13.88 -10.43 50.50
CA SER A 38 -12.45 -10.74 50.73
C SER A 38 -11.58 -10.33 49.55
N PHE A 39 -12.07 -10.54 48.32
CA PHE A 39 -11.38 -10.11 47.10
C PHE A 39 -11.35 -8.57 46.97
N CYS A 40 -12.43 -7.87 47.29
CA CYS A 40 -12.45 -6.40 47.30
C CYS A 40 -11.47 -5.86 48.35
N ALA A 41 -11.44 -6.42 49.55
CA ALA A 41 -10.46 -6.04 50.58
C ALA A 41 -9.02 -6.25 50.12
N LEU A 42 -8.75 -7.28 49.30
CA LEU A 42 -7.44 -7.50 48.70
C LEU A 42 -7.09 -6.45 47.62
N LEU A 43 -8.07 -6.00 46.84
CA LEU A 43 -7.89 -4.91 45.87
C LEU A 43 -7.68 -3.55 46.55
N GLU A 44 -8.33 -3.31 47.69
CA GLU A 44 -8.14 -2.10 48.51
C GLU A 44 -6.81 -2.08 49.27
N ALA A 45 -6.14 -3.23 49.38
CA ALA A 45 -4.88 -3.33 50.09
C ALA A 45 -3.77 -2.46 49.46
N PRO A 46 -2.79 -1.99 50.25
CA PRO A 46 -1.61 -1.31 49.73
C PRO A 46 -0.78 -2.24 48.83
N ALA A 47 0.07 -1.70 47.94
CA ALA A 47 0.83 -2.56 47.01
C ALA A 47 1.89 -3.44 47.68
N VAL A 48 2.29 -3.17 48.92
CA VAL A 48 3.12 -4.11 49.69
C VAL A 48 2.42 -5.47 49.86
N SER A 49 1.09 -5.51 49.76
CA SER A 49 0.29 -6.74 49.82
C SER A 49 0.16 -7.47 48.48
N HIS A 50 0.86 -7.04 47.41
CA HIS A 50 0.81 -7.69 46.08
C HIS A 50 1.16 -9.19 46.11
N ALA A 51 1.97 -9.63 47.09
CA ALA A 51 2.32 -11.03 47.25
C ALA A 51 1.08 -11.91 47.44
N HIS A 52 0.04 -11.40 48.11
CA HIS A 52 -1.24 -12.10 48.26
C HIS A 52 -2.03 -12.14 46.95
N MET A 53 -1.96 -11.10 46.12
CA MET A 53 -2.55 -11.09 44.78
C MET A 53 -1.87 -12.09 43.85
N ALA A 54 -0.54 -12.23 43.96
CA ALA A 54 0.23 -13.17 43.15
C ALA A 54 -0.12 -14.64 43.44
N LEU A 55 -0.59 -14.97 44.65
CA LEU A 55 -1.01 -16.33 45.02
C LEU A 55 -2.24 -16.82 44.25
N ILE A 56 -3.09 -15.91 43.75
CA ILE A 56 -4.28 -16.27 42.95
C ILE A 56 -3.84 -16.89 41.61
N GLY A 57 -2.70 -16.47 41.06
CA GLY A 57 -2.25 -16.85 39.72
C GLY A 57 -2.95 -16.05 38.60
N PRO A 58 -2.31 -15.86 37.44
CA PRO A 58 -2.78 -14.96 36.39
C PRO A 58 -4.11 -15.39 35.77
N ASP A 59 -4.29 -16.70 35.52
CA ASP A 59 -5.49 -17.23 34.87
C ASP A 59 -6.72 -17.16 35.78
N ALA A 60 -6.54 -17.50 37.06
CA ALA A 60 -7.61 -17.43 38.04
C ALA A 60 -7.98 -15.99 38.37
N LEU A 61 -7.01 -15.07 38.42
CA LEU A 61 -7.27 -13.64 38.60
C LEU A 61 -8.08 -13.09 37.41
N THR A 62 -7.66 -13.40 36.18
CA THR A 62 -8.37 -13.00 34.95
C THR A 62 -9.81 -13.54 34.95
N SER A 63 -9.98 -14.82 35.29
CA SER A 63 -11.30 -15.46 35.36
C SER A 63 -12.18 -14.88 36.47
N THR A 64 -11.60 -14.56 37.63
CA THR A 64 -12.30 -13.96 38.77
C THR A 64 -12.79 -12.55 38.43
N LEU A 65 -11.91 -11.73 37.85
CA LEU A 65 -12.26 -10.40 37.35
C LEU A 65 -13.37 -10.50 36.29
N ALA A 66 -13.21 -11.38 35.28
CA ALA A 66 -14.20 -11.57 34.23
C ALA A 66 -15.58 -11.94 34.80
N ASN A 67 -15.60 -12.86 35.77
CA ASN A 67 -16.83 -13.30 36.42
C ASN A 67 -17.52 -12.15 37.16
N TYR A 68 -16.79 -11.38 37.98
CA TYR A 68 -17.38 -10.27 38.72
C TYR A 68 -17.83 -9.12 37.80
N PHE A 69 -17.02 -8.74 36.80
CA PHE A 69 -17.44 -7.77 35.79
C PHE A 69 -18.73 -8.19 35.06
N GLY A 70 -18.90 -9.47 34.79
CA GLY A 70 -20.06 -10.00 34.06
C GLY A 70 -21.33 -10.17 34.91
N THR A 71 -21.18 -10.54 36.19
CA THR A 71 -22.31 -11.05 37.02
C THR A 71 -22.88 -10.07 38.03
N LEU A 72 -22.12 -9.04 38.45
CA LEU A 72 -22.56 -8.07 39.47
C LEU A 72 -23.78 -7.25 39.03
N THR A 73 -24.56 -6.78 40.01
CA THR A 73 -25.66 -5.84 39.82
C THR A 73 -25.15 -4.42 39.48
N TYR A 74 -26.02 -3.54 38.97
CA TYR A 74 -25.63 -2.20 38.47
C TYR A 74 -25.00 -1.28 39.52
N GLN A 75 -25.47 -1.36 40.77
CA GLN A 75 -24.89 -0.62 41.88
C GLN A 75 -23.46 -1.09 42.16
N HIS A 76 -23.29 -2.39 42.44
CA HIS A 76 -21.99 -2.98 42.76
C HIS A 76 -20.97 -2.96 41.61
N ILE A 77 -21.39 -3.04 40.34
CA ILE A 77 -20.44 -3.01 39.21
C ILE A 77 -19.77 -1.64 39.07
N THR A 78 -20.46 -0.55 39.39
CA THR A 78 -19.90 0.80 39.33
C THR A 78 -18.78 0.94 40.37
N ASP A 79 -19.07 0.54 41.62
CA ASP A 79 -18.10 0.57 42.72
C ASP A 79 -16.94 -0.39 42.49
N PHE A 80 -17.22 -1.59 41.98
CA PHE A 80 -16.18 -2.57 41.65
C PHE A 80 -15.27 -2.08 40.52
N SER A 81 -15.83 -1.47 39.46
CA SER A 81 -15.03 -0.89 38.38
C SER A 81 -14.13 0.24 38.87
N LYS A 82 -14.65 1.08 39.77
CA LYS A 82 -13.88 2.12 40.45
C LYS A 82 -12.77 1.53 41.31
N LEU A 83 -13.04 0.47 42.05
CA LEU A 83 -12.06 -0.22 42.89
C LEU A 83 -10.93 -0.83 42.05
N VAL A 84 -11.26 -1.54 40.96
CA VAL A 84 -10.28 -2.13 40.05
C VAL A 84 -9.41 -1.05 39.38
N ALA A 85 -10.01 0.07 38.97
CA ALA A 85 -9.27 1.18 38.37
C ALA A 85 -8.27 1.82 39.36
N ASN A 86 -8.61 1.85 40.65
CA ASN A 86 -7.85 2.57 41.68
C ASN A 86 -7.03 1.66 42.61
N SER A 87 -6.97 0.36 42.34
CA SER A 87 -6.33 -0.63 43.23
C SER A 87 -4.80 -0.53 43.21
N PRO A 88 -4.14 -0.15 44.33
CA PRO A 88 -2.67 -0.12 44.39
C PRO A 88 -2.07 -1.52 44.31
N CYS A 89 -2.70 -2.50 44.96
CA CYS A 89 -2.28 -3.91 44.95
C CYS A 89 -2.34 -4.55 43.57
N LEU A 90 -3.37 -4.24 42.77
CA LEU A 90 -3.52 -4.80 41.43
C LEU A 90 -2.49 -4.22 40.45
N TRP A 91 -2.28 -2.91 40.49
CA TRP A 91 -1.42 -2.18 39.56
C TRP A 91 0.05 -2.08 39.99
N ALA A 92 0.41 -2.70 41.12
CA ALA A 92 1.79 -2.88 41.54
C ALA A 92 2.63 -3.53 40.42
N SER A 93 3.68 -2.84 39.97
CA SER A 93 4.58 -3.30 38.90
C SER A 93 6.04 -3.02 39.26
N PHE A 94 6.95 -3.81 38.69
CA PHE A 94 8.39 -3.59 38.78
C PHE A 94 8.81 -2.36 37.95
N LEU A 95 9.53 -1.40 38.55
CA LEU A 95 10.18 -0.28 37.85
C LEU A 95 11.53 -0.76 37.31
N SER A 96 11.61 -0.98 36.00
CA SER A 96 12.85 -1.36 35.35
C SER A 96 13.70 -0.12 34.99
N THR A 97 14.29 0.54 35.98
CA THR A 97 15.27 1.61 35.74
C THR A 97 16.50 1.47 36.64
N GLN A 98 17.60 1.05 36.00
CA GLN A 98 19.03 1.11 36.39
C GLN A 98 19.57 0.30 37.59
N GLY A 99 20.43 -0.69 37.25
CA GLY A 99 21.82 -0.78 37.73
C GLY A 99 22.13 -1.00 39.21
N GLN A 100 22.59 -2.22 39.53
CA GLN A 100 23.47 -2.60 40.67
C GLN A 100 22.96 -2.38 42.10
N GLY A 101 22.57 -3.47 42.76
CA GLY A 101 22.40 -3.51 44.22
C GLY A 101 21.89 -4.85 44.77
N SER A 102 22.81 -5.75 45.11
CA SER A 102 22.71 -6.85 46.08
C SER A 102 21.52 -7.84 46.05
N GLY A 103 21.78 -9.04 45.52
CA GLY A 103 21.49 -10.33 46.16
C GLY A 103 20.08 -10.95 45.97
N PRO A 104 19.97 -12.24 45.57
CA PRO A 104 18.70 -12.94 45.62
C PRO A 104 18.45 -13.41 47.07
N THR A 105 17.53 -12.75 47.77
CA THR A 105 16.88 -13.38 48.93
C THR A 105 15.67 -14.18 48.45
N ILE A 106 15.54 -15.37 49.00
CA ILE A 106 14.69 -16.46 48.54
C ILE A 106 13.19 -16.13 48.73
N SER A 107 12.38 -16.55 47.75
CA SER A 107 10.92 -16.73 47.79
C SER A 107 10.02 -15.49 48.02
N SER A 108 10.06 -14.51 47.12
CA SER A 108 8.92 -13.60 46.88
C SER A 108 8.42 -13.79 45.44
N PRO A 109 7.10 -13.88 45.19
CA PRO A 109 6.58 -13.97 43.82
C PRO A 109 6.99 -12.73 43.03
N ARG A 110 7.54 -12.92 41.82
CA ARG A 110 7.95 -11.81 40.94
C ARG A 110 6.72 -10.98 40.56
N LEU A 111 6.81 -9.66 40.72
CA LEU A 111 5.79 -8.72 40.26
C LEU A 111 5.61 -8.85 38.73
N PRO A 112 4.36 -8.86 38.22
CA PRO A 112 4.12 -8.81 36.78
C PRO A 112 4.57 -7.45 36.21
N SER A 113 4.85 -7.41 34.91
CA SER A 113 5.03 -6.13 34.24
C SER A 113 3.68 -5.40 34.13
N LEU A 114 3.73 -4.08 34.04
CA LEU A 114 2.53 -3.26 33.83
C LEU A 114 1.81 -3.62 32.51
N HIS A 115 2.57 -4.05 31.51
CA HIS A 115 2.05 -4.56 30.23
C HIS A 115 1.25 -5.86 30.42
N ASP A 116 1.82 -6.84 31.13
CA ASP A 116 1.12 -8.11 31.43
C ASP A 116 -0.16 -7.86 32.23
N ARG A 117 -0.11 -6.93 33.19
CA ARG A 117 -1.28 -6.58 34.00
C ARG A 117 -2.37 -5.92 33.17
N SER A 118 -2.00 -4.94 32.33
CA SER A 118 -2.93 -4.30 31.39
C SER A 118 -3.63 -5.35 30.52
N ASN A 119 -2.86 -6.27 29.94
CA ASN A 119 -3.39 -7.34 29.10
C ASN A 119 -4.34 -8.29 29.82
N GLN A 120 -4.01 -8.69 31.07
CA GLN A 120 -4.92 -9.50 31.88
C GLN A 120 -6.26 -8.80 32.11
N ILE A 121 -6.25 -7.49 32.38
CA ILE A 121 -7.47 -6.71 32.62
C ILE A 121 -8.27 -6.54 31.32
N VAL A 122 -7.60 -6.24 30.21
CA VAL A 122 -8.24 -6.18 28.88
C VAL A 122 -8.94 -7.51 28.56
N GLN A 123 -8.25 -8.63 28.77
CA GLN A 123 -8.82 -9.97 28.56
C GLN A 123 -9.99 -10.26 29.50
N ALA A 124 -9.85 -9.98 30.80
CA ALA A 124 -10.90 -10.22 31.78
C ALA A 124 -12.19 -9.45 31.46
N VAL A 125 -12.07 -8.15 31.20
CA VAL A 125 -13.21 -7.29 30.86
C VAL A 125 -13.80 -7.71 29.52
N GLY A 126 -12.98 -8.04 28.51
CA GLY A 126 -13.45 -8.55 27.22
C GLY A 126 -14.24 -9.84 27.33
N GLN A 127 -13.78 -10.80 28.14
CA GLN A 127 -14.48 -12.06 28.41
C GLN A 127 -15.82 -11.83 29.13
N SER A 128 -15.88 -10.85 30.04
CA SER A 128 -17.09 -10.52 30.80
C SER A 128 -18.25 -10.09 29.92
N VAL A 129 -17.99 -9.49 28.75
CA VAL A 129 -19.02 -9.01 27.81
C VAL A 129 -19.92 -10.16 27.36
N LYS A 130 -19.33 -11.29 26.95
CA LYS A 130 -20.09 -12.47 26.50
C LYS A 130 -20.96 -13.02 27.62
N GLN A 131 -20.42 -13.13 28.83
CA GLN A 131 -21.16 -13.57 30.00
C GLN A 131 -22.32 -12.61 30.30
N ARG A 132 -22.08 -11.30 30.24
CA ARG A 132 -23.11 -10.28 30.48
C ARG A 132 -24.23 -10.32 29.45
N ILE A 133 -23.92 -10.53 28.18
CA ILE A 133 -24.93 -10.67 27.12
C ILE A 133 -25.86 -11.85 27.44
N GLN A 134 -25.30 -13.01 27.78
CA GLN A 134 -26.08 -14.21 28.12
C GLN A 134 -26.97 -13.98 29.35
N LEU A 135 -26.44 -13.37 30.41
CA LEU A 135 -27.20 -13.07 31.62
C LEU A 135 -28.32 -12.05 31.36
N SER A 136 -28.05 -11.02 30.55
CA SER A 136 -29.06 -10.03 30.18
C SER A 136 -30.23 -10.66 29.42
N ILE A 137 -29.95 -11.58 28.49
CA ILE A 137 -30.97 -12.34 27.77
C ILE A 137 -31.76 -13.25 28.73
N ARG A 138 -31.09 -13.97 29.64
CA ARG A 138 -31.75 -14.86 30.62
C ARG A 138 -32.63 -14.08 31.59
N ALA A 139 -32.16 -12.93 32.08
CA ALA A 139 -32.93 -12.04 32.96
C ALA A 139 -34.22 -11.55 32.31
N ARG A 140 -34.30 -11.56 30.97
CA ARG A 140 -35.48 -11.20 30.18
C ARG A 140 -36.11 -12.42 29.51
N GLN A 141 -36.02 -13.59 30.14
CA GLN A 141 -36.68 -14.84 29.70
C GLN A 141 -36.36 -15.22 28.25
N GLY A 142 -35.13 -14.96 27.79
CA GLY A 142 -34.70 -15.26 26.42
C GLY A 142 -34.90 -14.10 25.43
N SER A 143 -35.47 -12.97 25.84
CA SER A 143 -35.67 -11.82 24.95
C SER A 143 -34.39 -11.03 24.72
N ALA A 144 -34.10 -10.72 23.44
CA ALA A 144 -33.05 -9.80 23.00
C ALA A 144 -33.61 -8.44 22.52
N GLY A 145 -34.83 -8.10 22.98
CA GLY A 145 -35.55 -6.89 22.61
C GLY A 145 -34.97 -5.60 23.20
N TRP A 146 -35.69 -4.49 23.01
CA TRP A 146 -35.24 -3.14 23.39
C TRP A 146 -34.86 -3.01 24.87
N GLN A 147 -35.65 -3.59 25.79
CA GLN A 147 -35.36 -3.55 27.22
C GLN A 147 -34.03 -4.25 27.56
N THR A 148 -33.76 -5.42 26.97
CA THR A 148 -32.49 -6.14 27.16
C THR A 148 -31.30 -5.32 26.67
N ARG A 149 -31.47 -4.62 25.53
CA ARG A 149 -30.45 -3.70 24.99
C ARG A 149 -30.18 -2.53 25.92
N ARG A 150 -31.23 -1.93 26.50
CA ARG A 150 -31.11 -0.81 27.45
C ARG A 150 -30.41 -1.23 28.74
N ILE A 151 -30.79 -2.39 29.28
CA ILE A 151 -30.18 -2.99 30.47
C ILE A 151 -28.68 -3.25 30.25
N PHE A 152 -28.34 -3.84 29.10
CA PHE A 152 -26.96 -4.11 28.73
C PHE A 152 -26.15 -2.81 28.50
N ALA A 153 -26.73 -1.82 27.83
CA ALA A 153 -26.09 -0.51 27.64
C ALA A 153 -25.91 0.24 28.97
N HIS A 154 -26.83 0.08 29.92
CA HIS A 154 -26.69 0.65 31.26
C HIS A 154 -25.50 0.01 31.99
N TRP A 155 -25.31 -1.31 31.90
CA TRP A 155 -24.11 -1.97 32.44
C TRP A 155 -22.81 -1.41 31.86
N VAL A 156 -22.74 -1.20 30.54
CA VAL A 156 -21.59 -0.53 29.90
C VAL A 156 -21.39 0.87 30.48
N SER A 157 -22.46 1.67 30.58
CA SER A 157 -22.39 3.01 31.16
C SER A 157 -21.92 3.00 32.62
N SER A 158 -22.37 2.05 33.44
CA SER A 158 -21.95 1.91 34.85
C SER A 158 -20.46 1.62 34.99
N ILE A 159 -19.89 0.74 34.14
CA ILE A 159 -18.45 0.49 34.10
C ILE A 159 -17.70 1.78 33.72
N LEU A 160 -18.12 2.44 32.64
CA LEU A 160 -17.48 3.68 32.18
C LEU A 160 -17.50 4.75 33.27
N THR A 161 -18.64 4.98 33.92
CA THR A 161 -18.77 5.93 35.04
C THR A 161 -17.88 5.57 36.22
N GLY A 162 -17.82 4.28 36.60
CA GLY A 162 -16.95 3.82 37.70
C GLY A 162 -15.46 4.11 37.45
N THR A 163 -15.03 4.08 36.18
CA THR A 163 -13.62 4.33 35.80
C THR A 163 -13.27 5.80 35.55
N GLN A 164 -14.23 6.74 35.60
CA GLN A 164 -13.98 8.16 35.31
C GLN A 164 -13.15 8.88 36.38
N SER A 165 -13.16 8.41 37.63
CA SER A 165 -12.39 8.98 38.75
C SER A 165 -11.19 8.09 39.07
N ASP A 166 -10.23 8.05 38.15
CA ASP A 166 -8.96 7.34 38.35
C ASP A 166 -8.09 8.12 39.35
N VAL A 167 -7.28 7.44 40.18
CA VAL A 167 -6.30 8.01 41.12
C VAL A 167 -5.45 9.06 40.43
N SER A 168 -5.17 8.88 39.15
CA SER A 168 -4.44 9.82 38.29
C SER A 168 -5.10 11.20 38.20
N ASP A 169 -6.44 11.27 38.15
CA ASP A 169 -7.21 12.53 38.13
C ASP A 169 -7.29 13.13 39.54
N LEU A 170 -7.40 12.29 40.57
CA LEU A 170 -7.45 12.71 41.98
C LEU A 170 -6.13 13.32 42.45
N SER A 171 -4.98 12.70 42.11
CA SER A 171 -3.64 13.20 42.45
C SER A 171 -3.36 14.55 41.80
N ALA A 172 -3.78 14.73 40.54
CA ALA A 172 -3.64 15.98 39.80
C ALA A 172 -4.55 17.09 40.37
N SER A 173 -5.77 16.75 40.81
CA SER A 173 -6.71 17.73 41.37
C SER A 173 -6.35 18.23 42.77
N GLN A 174 -5.49 17.50 43.50
CA GLN A 174 -5.14 17.77 44.90
C GLN A 174 -3.67 18.20 45.09
N ASP A 175 -2.89 18.36 44.01
CA ASP A 175 -1.43 18.58 44.05
C ASP A 175 -0.69 17.57 44.96
N LEU A 176 -1.19 16.34 45.05
CA LEU A 176 -0.61 15.28 45.85
C LEU A 176 0.23 14.37 44.96
N ALA A 177 1.42 13.99 45.42
CA ALA A 177 2.22 12.97 44.74
C ALA A 177 1.40 11.67 44.67
N PRO A 178 1.35 10.97 43.51
CA PRO A 178 0.70 9.68 43.44
C PRO A 178 1.33 8.73 44.47
N PRO A 179 0.54 7.82 45.09
CA PRO A 179 1.07 6.82 46.01
C PRO A 179 2.29 6.13 45.37
N PHE A 180 3.36 5.90 46.14
CA PHE A 180 4.62 5.32 45.66
C PHE A 180 4.41 4.09 44.77
N GLU A 181 3.41 3.30 45.14
CA GLU A 181 2.93 2.09 44.51
C GLU A 181 2.38 2.28 43.08
N LEU A 182 1.83 3.45 42.78
CA LEU A 182 1.23 3.83 41.49
C LEU A 182 2.12 4.78 40.68
N GLN A 183 3.31 5.13 41.18
CA GLN A 183 4.27 5.96 40.44
C GLN A 183 4.69 5.33 39.10
N SER A 184 4.65 4.00 39.00
CA SER A 184 4.89 3.27 37.75
C SER A 184 3.91 3.60 36.62
N LEU A 185 2.75 4.17 36.94
CA LEU A 185 1.78 4.64 35.95
C LEU A 185 2.14 6.03 35.40
N HIS A 186 3.12 6.73 35.98
CA HIS A 186 3.48 8.13 35.65
C HIS A 186 2.28 9.08 35.68
N GLY A 187 1.27 8.78 36.51
CA GLY A 187 0.01 9.51 36.53
C GLY A 187 -0.82 9.37 35.26
N LEU A 188 -0.58 8.38 34.39
CA LEU A 188 -1.42 8.12 33.23
C LEU A 188 -2.65 7.28 33.65
N PRO A 189 -3.85 7.54 33.10
CA PRO A 189 -5.05 6.75 33.38
C PRO A 189 -5.05 5.40 32.64
N ILE A 190 -3.96 4.63 32.78
CA ILE A 190 -3.77 3.33 32.15
C ILE A 190 -4.85 2.36 32.60
N ALA A 191 -5.22 2.38 33.88
CA ALA A 191 -6.23 1.47 34.41
C ALA A 191 -7.59 1.67 33.74
N ARG A 192 -8.04 2.94 33.66
CA ARG A 192 -9.23 3.31 32.90
C ARG A 192 -9.11 2.89 31.43
N LEU A 193 -7.98 3.14 30.79
CA LEU A 193 -7.77 2.78 29.38
C LEU A 193 -7.82 1.26 29.14
N SER A 194 -7.19 0.45 29.99
CA SER A 194 -7.22 -1.02 29.89
C SER A 194 -8.63 -1.58 30.05
N ILE A 195 -9.41 -1.07 31.02
CA ILE A 195 -10.81 -1.48 31.21
C ILE A 195 -11.65 -1.10 29.98
N CYS A 196 -11.52 0.15 29.49
CA CYS A 196 -12.25 0.59 28.30
C CYS A 196 -11.86 -0.23 27.05
N THR A 197 -10.58 -0.58 26.91
CA THR A 197 -10.06 -1.37 25.78
C THR A 197 -10.63 -2.78 25.82
N GLY A 198 -10.63 -3.44 26.99
CA GLY A 198 -11.26 -4.76 27.15
C GLY A 198 -12.76 -4.74 26.87
N LEU A 199 -13.47 -3.73 27.36
CA LEU A 199 -14.90 -3.55 27.13
C LEU A 199 -15.21 -3.41 25.63
N LEU A 200 -14.45 -2.57 24.93
CA LEU A 200 -14.62 -2.34 23.49
C LEU A 200 -14.24 -3.58 22.67
N ALA A 201 -13.12 -4.25 22.98
CA ALA A 201 -12.69 -5.48 22.31
C ALA A 201 -13.74 -6.60 22.46
N GLY A 202 -14.32 -6.74 23.65
CA GLY A 202 -15.40 -7.70 23.91
C GLY A 202 -16.69 -7.37 23.14
N LEU A 203 -17.05 -6.09 23.03
CA LEU A 203 -18.22 -5.62 22.27
C LEU A 203 -18.03 -5.80 20.75
N GLN A 204 -16.83 -5.53 20.24
CA GLN A 204 -16.47 -5.78 18.83
C GLN A 204 -16.54 -7.28 18.51
N SER A 205 -15.98 -8.13 19.38
CA SER A 205 -16.06 -9.59 19.25
C SER A 205 -17.51 -10.09 19.27
N ALA A 206 -18.35 -9.52 20.15
CA ALA A 206 -19.77 -9.85 20.21
C ALA A 206 -20.53 -9.41 18.94
N LYS A 207 -20.17 -8.27 18.35
CA LYS A 207 -20.76 -7.80 17.09
C LYS A 207 -20.43 -8.75 15.93
N VAL A 208 -19.17 -9.16 15.80
CA VAL A 208 -18.75 -10.11 14.75
C VAL A 208 -19.51 -11.43 14.89
N GLN A 209 -19.56 -12.00 16.10
CA GLN A 209 -20.33 -13.22 16.37
C GLN A 209 -21.83 -13.07 16.07
N TRP A 210 -22.41 -11.91 16.39
CA TRP A 210 -23.82 -11.62 16.08
C TRP A 210 -24.07 -11.54 14.57
N GLU A 211 -23.14 -10.98 13.79
CA GLU A 211 -23.22 -10.92 12.33
C GLU A 211 -23.06 -12.32 11.70
N GLU A 212 -22.12 -13.13 12.17
CA GLU A 212 -21.91 -14.52 11.73
C GLU A 212 -23.11 -15.43 12.03
N GLN A 213 -23.80 -15.20 13.15
CA GLN A 213 -25.00 -15.96 13.54
C GLN A 213 -26.29 -15.49 12.87
N GLY A 214 -26.20 -14.71 11.77
CA GLY A 214 -27.38 -14.23 11.05
C GLY A 214 -28.20 -13.19 11.83
N ARG A 215 -27.54 -12.40 12.69
CA ARG A 215 -28.14 -11.35 13.53
C ARG A 215 -29.12 -11.86 14.58
N ILE A 216 -28.92 -13.11 15.02
CA ILE A 216 -29.68 -13.74 16.10
C ILE A 216 -29.01 -13.39 17.44
N GLY A 217 -29.79 -12.86 18.38
CA GLY A 217 -29.31 -12.48 19.71
C GLY A 217 -29.35 -10.97 19.98
N LEU A 218 -28.54 -10.51 20.94
CA LEU A 218 -28.54 -9.12 21.40
C LEU A 218 -27.73 -8.22 20.47
N ASP A 219 -28.36 -7.19 19.93
CA ASP A 219 -27.69 -6.12 19.18
C ASP A 219 -26.93 -5.19 20.14
N THR A 220 -25.60 -5.19 20.03
CA THR A 220 -24.69 -4.45 20.90
C THR A 220 -24.27 -3.09 20.35
N ARG A 221 -24.75 -2.65 19.18
CA ARG A 221 -24.24 -1.45 18.47
C ARG A 221 -24.32 -0.16 19.29
N TYR A 222 -25.38 0.03 20.07
CA TYR A 222 -25.51 1.21 20.93
C TYR A 222 -24.52 1.17 22.11
N ALA A 223 -24.36 0.00 22.73
CA ALA A 223 -23.38 -0.22 23.79
C ALA A 223 -21.94 -0.05 23.28
N GLN A 224 -21.65 -0.52 22.06
CA GLN A 224 -20.37 -0.29 21.37
C GLN A 224 -20.09 1.20 21.22
N LYS A 225 -21.07 2.00 20.75
CA LYS A 225 -20.91 3.45 20.62
C LYS A 225 -20.56 4.14 21.95
N LEU A 226 -21.19 3.72 23.05
CA LEU A 226 -20.88 4.25 24.38
C LEU A 226 -19.45 3.88 24.81
N ALA A 227 -19.03 2.64 24.57
CA ALA A 227 -17.67 2.19 24.85
C ALA A 227 -16.62 2.91 24.00
N GLU A 228 -16.91 3.18 22.72
CA GLU A 228 -16.05 4.00 21.83
C GLU A 228 -15.85 5.40 22.42
N ASP A 229 -16.93 6.09 22.82
CA ASP A 229 -16.85 7.43 23.40
C ASP A 229 -16.04 7.44 24.72
N GLY A 230 -16.25 6.44 25.59
CA GLY A 230 -15.50 6.29 26.83
C GLY A 230 -14.02 5.99 26.61
N TRP A 231 -13.70 5.14 25.63
CA TRP A 231 -12.34 4.78 25.25
C TRP A 231 -11.58 5.96 24.62
N VAL A 232 -12.22 6.71 23.71
CA VAL A 232 -11.63 7.93 23.11
C VAL A 232 -11.30 8.96 24.18
N ALA A 233 -12.19 9.15 25.17
CA ALA A 233 -11.93 10.05 26.29
C ALA A 233 -10.75 9.58 27.17
N ALA A 234 -10.64 8.27 27.42
CA ALA A 234 -9.52 7.70 28.19
C ALA A 234 -8.18 7.87 27.46
N LEU A 235 -8.14 7.56 26.16
CA LEU A 235 -6.93 7.71 25.36
C LEU A 235 -6.52 9.18 25.22
N THR A 236 -7.47 10.09 25.00
CA THR A 236 -7.22 11.54 24.98
C THR A 236 -6.56 12.01 26.27
N ALA A 237 -7.06 11.54 27.42
CA ALA A 237 -6.48 11.88 28.72
C ALA A 237 -5.03 11.37 28.87
N CYS A 238 -4.73 10.15 28.41
CA CYS A 238 -3.35 9.65 28.36
C CYS A 238 -2.47 10.54 27.47
N MET A 239 -2.92 10.86 26.26
CA MET A 239 -2.14 11.62 25.29
C MET A 239 -1.82 13.03 25.77
N ASN A 240 -2.79 13.74 26.34
CA ASN A 240 -2.57 15.09 26.87
C ASN A 240 -1.58 15.11 28.04
N ARG A 241 -1.61 14.07 28.89
CA ARG A 241 -0.64 13.93 29.98
C ARG A 241 0.77 13.59 29.45
N ILE A 242 0.87 12.73 28.43
CA ILE A 242 2.15 12.44 27.77
C ILE A 242 2.72 13.70 27.10
N ASP A 243 1.88 14.50 26.44
CA ASP A 243 2.32 15.74 25.79
C ASP A 243 2.86 16.77 26.78
N ALA A 244 2.36 16.76 28.02
CA ALA A 244 2.85 17.59 29.11
C ALA A 244 4.17 17.08 29.76
N MET A 245 4.61 15.86 29.44
CA MET A 245 5.89 15.30 29.92
C MET A 245 7.07 15.77 29.06
N ASP A 246 8.27 15.70 29.63
CA ASP A 246 9.52 15.95 28.91
C ASP A 246 9.64 15.03 27.67
N LEU A 247 10.14 15.59 26.56
CA LEU A 247 10.25 14.88 25.27
C LEU A 247 10.99 13.54 25.36
N ALA A 248 11.94 13.40 26.29
CA ALA A 248 12.69 12.16 26.51
C ALA A 248 11.87 11.05 27.19
N GLU A 249 10.84 11.41 27.96
CA GLU A 249 9.99 10.46 28.70
C GLU A 249 8.80 9.99 27.86
N GLN A 250 8.35 10.82 26.91
CA GLN A 250 7.17 10.54 26.08
C GLN A 250 7.20 9.17 25.37
N PRO A 251 8.32 8.70 24.78
CA PRO A 251 8.34 7.41 24.08
C PRO A 251 8.04 6.23 25.01
N ILE A 252 8.54 6.26 26.24
CA ILE A 252 8.31 5.21 27.24
C ILE A 252 6.87 5.27 27.74
N ALA A 253 6.39 6.47 28.05
CA ALA A 253 5.02 6.72 28.52
C ALA A 253 3.94 6.32 27.48
N ALA A 254 4.25 6.43 26.18
CA ALA A 254 3.33 6.11 25.09
C ALA A 254 3.15 4.62 24.79
N ILE A 255 4.04 3.73 25.29
CA ILE A 255 4.02 2.30 24.95
C ILE A 255 2.66 1.66 25.27
N LEU A 256 2.16 1.83 26.49
CA LEU A 256 0.92 1.18 26.92
C LEU A 256 -0.34 1.77 26.26
N PRO A 257 -0.49 3.10 26.15
CA PRO A 257 -1.61 3.67 25.42
C PRO A 257 -1.66 3.23 23.96
N LEU A 258 -0.52 3.18 23.27
CA LEU A 258 -0.45 2.72 21.88
C LEU A 258 -0.68 1.22 21.75
N HIS A 259 -0.20 0.42 22.70
CA HIS A 259 -0.53 -1.00 22.78
C HIS A 259 -2.04 -1.22 22.89
N CYS A 260 -2.73 -0.46 23.75
CA CYS A 260 -4.19 -0.51 23.88
C CYS A 260 -4.88 -0.03 22.59
N ALA A 261 -4.38 1.03 21.96
CA ALA A 261 -4.91 1.54 20.70
C ALA A 261 -4.78 0.52 19.57
N ALA A 262 -3.65 -0.17 19.44
CA ALA A 262 -3.41 -1.18 18.42
C ALA A 262 -4.44 -2.32 18.46
N GLN A 263 -5.02 -2.62 19.62
CA GLN A 263 -5.99 -3.69 19.79
C GLN A 263 -7.40 -3.34 19.27
N VAL A 264 -7.84 -2.08 19.40
CA VAL A 264 -9.25 -1.70 19.15
C VAL A 264 -9.43 -0.56 18.15
N MET A 265 -8.49 0.39 18.06
CA MET A 265 -8.63 1.62 17.27
C MET A 265 -8.81 1.38 15.77
N PRO A 266 -8.11 0.42 15.12
CA PRO A 266 -8.31 0.13 13.69
C PRO A 266 -9.74 -0.27 13.32
N PHE A 267 -10.56 -0.67 14.30
CA PHE A 267 -11.94 -1.12 14.11
C PHE A 267 -12.99 -0.07 14.54
N ILE A 268 -12.56 1.10 15.01
CA ILE A 268 -13.45 2.21 15.40
C ILE A 268 -13.78 3.04 14.16
N ASN A 269 -15.04 3.49 14.05
CA ASN A 269 -15.44 4.39 12.98
C ASN A 269 -14.63 5.69 13.00
N SER A 270 -14.10 6.11 11.84
CA SER A 270 -13.24 7.29 11.71
C SER A 270 -13.83 8.57 12.30
N ARG A 271 -15.16 8.78 12.22
CA ARG A 271 -15.84 9.95 12.79
C ARG A 271 -15.74 10.03 14.31
N ARG A 272 -15.69 8.88 14.99
CA ARG A 272 -15.55 8.82 16.46
C ARG A 272 -14.13 9.12 16.92
N LEU A 273 -13.15 8.99 16.04
CA LEU A 273 -11.75 9.28 16.30
C LEU A 273 -11.39 10.76 16.08
N GLU A 274 -12.30 11.55 15.48
CA GLU A 274 -12.09 12.99 15.24
C GLU A 274 -11.72 13.83 16.48
N PRO A 275 -12.26 13.56 17.68
CA PRO A 275 -11.92 14.30 18.90
C PRO A 275 -10.50 14.04 19.43
N LEU A 276 -9.83 12.97 18.98
CA LEU A 276 -8.46 12.68 19.42
C LEU A 276 -7.50 13.79 18.95
N PRO A 277 -6.50 14.15 19.77
CA PRO A 277 -5.47 15.10 19.36
C PRO A 277 -4.57 14.47 18.29
N GLN A 278 -4.89 14.72 17.02
CA GLN A 278 -4.29 14.02 15.88
C GLN A 278 -2.78 14.29 15.75
N GLU A 279 -2.31 15.49 16.10
CA GLU A 279 -0.90 15.86 16.06
C GLU A 279 -0.07 15.07 17.08
N ILE A 280 -0.57 14.96 18.31
CA ILE A 280 0.05 14.15 19.36
C ILE A 280 0.01 12.67 18.94
N MET A 281 -1.10 12.21 18.35
CA MET A 281 -1.21 10.83 17.84
C MET A 281 -0.18 10.53 16.76
N LEU A 282 -0.03 11.44 15.80
CA LEU A 282 0.94 11.33 14.71
C LEU A 282 2.36 11.22 15.28
N ARG A 283 2.74 12.13 16.19
CA ARG A 283 4.07 12.15 16.81
C ARG A 283 4.36 10.88 17.61
N LEU A 284 3.47 10.51 18.53
CA LEU A 284 3.65 9.34 19.41
C LEU A 284 3.68 8.03 18.62
N THR A 285 2.75 7.85 17.67
CA THR A 285 2.70 6.63 16.84
C THR A 285 3.92 6.53 15.93
N THR A 286 4.35 7.64 15.32
CA THR A 286 5.56 7.69 14.49
C THR A 286 6.80 7.29 15.30
N ASN A 287 6.99 7.89 16.48
CA ASN A 287 8.14 7.57 17.33
C ASN A 287 8.10 6.12 17.81
N HIS A 288 6.95 5.63 18.25
CA HIS A 288 6.84 4.25 18.73
C HIS A 288 7.08 3.21 17.63
N LEU A 289 6.62 3.48 16.40
CA LEU A 289 6.83 2.58 15.25
C LEU A 289 8.26 2.65 14.72
N ILE A 290 8.84 3.84 14.61
CA ILE A 290 10.12 4.05 13.90
C ILE A 290 11.34 3.89 14.82
N ASN A 291 11.31 4.36 16.09
CA ASN A 291 12.48 4.32 16.97
C ASN A 291 13.07 2.90 17.10
N PRO A 292 12.28 1.83 17.33
CA PRO A 292 12.84 0.48 17.45
C PRO A 292 13.53 -0.01 16.18
N ILE A 293 13.09 0.46 15.00
CA ILE A 293 13.68 0.12 13.70
C ILE A 293 15.02 0.86 13.53
N GLU A 294 15.06 2.14 13.89
CA GLU A 294 16.28 2.97 13.87
C GLU A 294 17.32 2.43 14.87
N ASP A 295 16.92 2.21 16.11
CA ASP A 295 17.79 1.77 17.20
C ASP A 295 18.37 0.37 16.94
N ALA A 296 17.57 -0.51 16.33
CA ALA A 296 18.04 -1.85 15.99
C ALA A 296 19.19 -1.80 14.96
N ALA A 297 19.17 -0.82 14.04
CA ALA A 297 20.14 -0.67 12.95
C ALA A 297 20.53 -2.03 12.34
N ILE A 298 19.51 -2.84 11.98
CA ILE A 298 19.64 -4.30 11.83
C ILE A 298 20.77 -4.76 10.89
N LEU A 299 21.09 -3.97 9.86
CA LEU A 299 22.10 -4.31 8.87
C LEU A 299 23.48 -3.70 9.14
N SER A 300 23.63 -2.84 10.17
CA SER A 300 24.84 -2.00 10.32
C SER A 300 26.15 -2.78 10.42
N THR A 301 26.10 -4.01 10.92
CA THR A 301 27.25 -4.92 11.05
C THR A 301 27.17 -6.11 10.11
N LEU A 302 26.20 -6.15 9.18
CA LEU A 302 25.95 -7.33 8.35
C LEU A 302 27.20 -7.71 7.54
N ALA A 303 27.87 -6.74 6.92
CA ALA A 303 29.07 -7.00 6.12
C ALA A 303 30.23 -7.57 6.97
N THR A 304 30.37 -7.16 8.22
CA THR A 304 31.44 -7.63 9.13
C THR A 304 31.10 -8.96 9.80
N ASP A 305 29.81 -9.26 9.96
CA ASP A 305 29.32 -10.48 10.62
C ASP A 305 29.31 -11.70 9.69
N LEU A 306 29.56 -11.49 8.40
CA LEU A 306 29.67 -12.53 7.39
C LEU A 306 31.09 -13.09 7.31
N SER A 307 31.19 -14.41 7.28
CA SER A 307 32.46 -15.12 7.07
C SER A 307 32.28 -16.27 6.08
N LYS A 308 33.39 -16.85 5.61
CA LYS A 308 33.38 -18.05 4.76
C LYS A 308 33.88 -19.24 5.57
N ASN A 309 33.15 -20.35 5.51
CA ASN A 309 33.58 -21.60 6.14
C ASN A 309 34.72 -22.27 5.34
N ALA A 310 35.20 -23.42 5.82
CA ALA A 310 36.24 -24.21 5.15
C ALA A 310 35.85 -24.69 3.73
N GLU A 311 34.55 -24.75 3.42
CA GLU A 311 34.02 -25.11 2.10
C GLU A 311 33.84 -23.88 1.17
N GLY A 312 34.21 -22.68 1.63
CA GLY A 312 34.03 -21.43 0.91
C GLY A 312 32.59 -20.90 0.91
N LYS A 313 31.66 -21.52 1.64
CA LYS A 313 30.27 -21.06 1.77
C LYS A 313 30.14 -19.92 2.78
N LEU A 314 29.23 -18.99 2.51
CA LEU A 314 28.92 -17.89 3.43
C LEU A 314 28.22 -18.40 4.69
N VAL A 315 28.70 -17.88 5.83
CA VAL A 315 28.21 -18.14 7.17
C VAL A 315 27.87 -16.82 7.84
N LEU A 316 26.61 -16.69 8.25
CA LEU A 316 26.17 -15.74 9.27
C LEU A 316 25.90 -16.52 10.56
N GLU A 317 26.68 -16.25 11.61
CA GLU A 317 26.52 -16.96 12.88
C GLU A 317 25.24 -16.56 13.61
N SER A 318 24.54 -17.52 14.23
CA SER A 318 23.29 -17.29 14.99
C SER A 318 23.45 -16.39 16.22
N PHE A 319 24.68 -16.16 16.66
CA PHE A 319 25.06 -15.28 17.77
C PHE A 319 25.70 -13.98 17.31
N SER A 320 25.82 -13.74 16.00
CA SER A 320 26.34 -12.49 15.45
C SER A 320 25.51 -11.28 15.94
N PRO A 321 26.12 -10.09 16.03
CA PRO A 321 25.40 -8.86 16.33
C PRO A 321 24.17 -8.64 15.44
N THR A 322 24.26 -8.92 14.14
CA THR A 322 23.13 -8.87 13.20
C THR A 322 22.00 -9.81 13.63
N ALA A 323 22.29 -11.09 13.89
CA ALA A 323 21.28 -12.07 14.31
C ALA A 323 20.64 -11.71 15.67
N GLN A 324 21.42 -11.12 16.59
CA GLN A 324 20.90 -10.64 17.88
C GLN A 324 19.98 -9.43 17.70
N ARG A 325 20.38 -8.44 16.87
CA ARG A 325 19.56 -7.25 16.56
C ARG A 325 18.24 -7.63 15.88
N MET A 326 18.26 -8.60 14.97
CA MET A 326 17.04 -9.15 14.35
C MET A 326 16.08 -9.72 15.39
N LYS A 327 16.60 -10.56 16.32
CA LYS A 327 15.79 -11.14 17.40
C LYS A 327 15.23 -10.07 18.35
N ILE A 328 16.03 -9.05 18.68
CA ILE A 328 15.59 -7.93 19.51
C ILE A 328 14.45 -7.17 18.82
N LEU A 329 14.60 -6.82 17.53
CA LEU A 329 13.57 -6.13 16.77
C LEU A 329 12.28 -6.95 16.69
N GLN A 330 12.35 -8.23 16.32
CA GLN A 330 11.18 -9.11 16.25
C GLN A 330 10.52 -9.36 17.61
N SER A 331 11.27 -9.22 18.71
CA SER A 331 10.74 -9.31 20.07
C SER A 331 10.07 -8.02 20.56
N SER A 332 10.32 -6.88 19.90
CA SER A 332 9.74 -5.58 20.24
C SER A 332 8.22 -5.57 20.06
N ASP A 333 7.49 -4.99 21.02
CA ASP A 333 6.03 -4.83 20.96
C ASP A 333 5.61 -3.99 19.75
N ALA A 334 6.36 -2.95 19.42
CA ALA A 334 6.10 -2.09 18.26
C ALA A 334 6.21 -2.85 16.94
N PHE A 335 7.18 -3.77 16.80
CA PHE A 335 7.32 -4.57 15.59
C PHE A 335 6.23 -5.65 15.49
N ARG A 336 5.86 -6.26 16.63
CA ARG A 336 4.74 -7.22 16.70
C ARG A 336 3.39 -6.59 16.39
N THR A 337 3.23 -5.32 16.73
CA THR A 337 2.02 -4.52 16.48
C THR A 337 2.19 -3.56 15.32
N ILE A 338 3.19 -3.77 14.45
CA ILE A 338 3.49 -2.83 13.36
C ILE A 338 2.28 -2.64 12.44
N ALA A 339 1.60 -3.71 12.04
CA ALA A 339 0.44 -3.63 11.14
C ALA A 339 -0.74 -2.81 11.71
N PRO A 340 -1.22 -3.01 12.95
CA PRO A 340 -2.23 -2.12 13.53
C PRO A 340 -1.72 -0.70 13.77
N LEU A 341 -0.44 -0.51 14.15
CA LEU A 341 0.14 0.84 14.31
C LEU A 341 0.21 1.60 12.97
N SER A 342 0.57 0.94 11.87
CA SER A 342 0.55 1.52 10.52
C SER A 342 -0.86 1.94 10.12
N ARG A 343 -1.90 1.15 10.48
CA ARG A 343 -3.31 1.55 10.27
C ARG A 343 -3.71 2.77 11.09
N ILE A 344 -3.27 2.84 12.35
CA ILE A 344 -3.53 4.01 13.22
C ILE A 344 -2.87 5.26 12.63
N LEU A 345 -1.61 5.14 12.22
CA LEU A 345 -0.84 6.22 11.61
C LEU A 345 -1.48 6.68 10.30
N SER A 346 -1.82 5.74 9.43
CA SER A 346 -2.49 5.96 8.15
C SER A 346 -3.83 6.68 8.31
N GLY A 347 -4.69 6.22 9.22
CA GLY A 347 -5.95 6.90 9.52
C GLY A 347 -5.76 8.29 10.13
N THR A 348 -4.71 8.50 10.93
CA THR A 348 -4.37 9.81 11.52
C THR A 348 -3.92 10.79 10.44
N LEU A 349 -3.03 10.36 9.54
CA LEU A 349 -2.59 11.12 8.38
C LEU A 349 -3.75 11.51 7.48
N SER A 350 -4.62 10.56 7.16
CA SER A 350 -5.81 10.77 6.32
C SER A 350 -6.78 11.81 6.94
N ARG A 351 -6.88 11.88 8.27
CA ARG A 351 -7.66 12.91 8.97
C ARG A 351 -6.96 14.27 9.00
N LEU A 352 -5.64 14.30 9.17
CA LEU A 352 -4.85 15.53 9.14
C LEU A 352 -4.84 16.15 7.74
N ALA A 353 -4.61 15.35 6.71
CA ALA A 353 -4.58 15.80 5.31
C ALA A 353 -5.89 16.45 4.86
N ARG A 354 -7.05 15.97 5.35
CA ARG A 354 -8.37 16.57 5.06
C ARG A 354 -8.71 17.80 5.91
N LYS A 355 -8.02 18.01 7.04
CA LYS A 355 -8.31 19.12 7.98
C LYS A 355 -7.35 20.29 7.85
N LEU A 356 -6.07 20.01 7.58
CA LEU A 356 -5.02 21.02 7.55
C LEU A 356 -4.89 21.62 6.15
N PRO A 357 -4.51 22.92 6.05
CA PRO A 357 -4.08 23.48 4.78
C PRO A 357 -2.79 22.80 4.29
N PRO A 358 -2.52 22.79 2.97
CA PRO A 358 -1.38 22.07 2.41
C PRO A 358 -0.01 22.45 3.03
N ALA A 359 0.19 23.73 3.34
CA ALA A 359 1.44 24.21 3.95
C ALA A 359 1.68 23.66 5.37
N GLU A 360 0.63 23.58 6.18
CA GLU A 360 0.73 23.00 7.53
C GLU A 360 0.93 21.48 7.44
N LEU A 361 0.22 20.79 6.53
CA LEU A 361 0.45 19.37 6.28
C LEU A 361 1.90 19.09 5.90
N SER A 362 2.49 19.89 4.99
CA SER A 362 3.91 19.77 4.63
C SER A 362 4.81 19.98 5.85
N ALA A 363 4.52 20.98 6.70
CA ALA A 363 5.29 21.21 7.92
C ALA A 363 5.23 20.02 8.91
N TYR A 364 4.13 19.28 9.00
CA TYR A 364 4.07 18.06 9.83
C TYR A 364 4.79 16.86 9.20
N LEU A 365 4.73 16.71 7.88
CA LEU A 365 5.28 15.56 7.17
C LEU A 365 6.77 15.67 6.86
N PHE A 366 7.23 16.90 6.60
CA PHE A 366 8.61 17.24 6.25
C PHE A 366 9.29 18.10 7.32
N GLY A 367 8.58 18.78 8.21
CA GLY A 367 9.16 19.68 9.22
C GLY A 367 9.12 21.14 8.77
N LEU A 368 9.34 22.08 9.69
CA LEU A 368 9.44 23.50 9.36
C LEU A 368 10.65 23.73 8.45
N VAL A 369 10.40 23.93 7.16
CA VAL A 369 11.33 24.65 6.30
C VAL A 369 11.23 26.10 6.76
N VAL A 370 12.23 26.60 7.50
CA VAL A 370 12.37 28.04 7.72
C VAL A 370 12.71 28.64 6.37
N GLU A 371 11.69 29.00 5.60
CA GLU A 371 11.83 30.00 4.56
C GLU A 371 12.12 31.32 5.29
N THR A 372 13.39 31.69 5.34
CA THR A 372 13.78 33.06 5.67
C THR A 372 13.15 33.96 4.63
N LYS A 373 12.04 34.58 5.03
CA LYS A 373 11.31 35.59 4.30
C LYS A 373 12.16 36.86 4.22
N ASP A 374 13.13 36.88 3.33
CA ASP A 374 13.62 38.10 2.69
C ASP A 374 13.59 37.84 1.18
N GLY A 375 12.65 38.53 0.53
CA GLY A 375 12.29 38.25 -0.85
C GLY A 375 13.41 38.56 -1.83
N SER A 376 13.96 37.51 -2.45
CA SER A 376 14.25 37.44 -3.89
C SER A 376 14.90 36.10 -4.22
N SER A 377 14.38 35.46 -5.27
CA SER A 377 14.94 34.32 -5.99
C SER A 377 14.70 32.92 -5.41
N ALA A 378 14.11 32.08 -6.26
CA ALA A 378 14.04 30.64 -6.16
C ALA A 378 15.45 30.04 -6.15
N ALA A 379 15.70 29.16 -5.18
CA ALA A 379 16.76 28.16 -5.24
C ALA A 379 16.39 26.98 -4.32
N VAL A 380 16.45 25.79 -4.89
CA VAL A 380 16.38 24.49 -4.20
C VAL A 380 17.57 24.35 -3.24
N PRO A 381 17.42 23.86 -2.00
CA PRO A 381 18.57 23.44 -1.22
C PRO A 381 18.81 21.93 -1.41
N THR A 382 19.73 21.62 -2.33
CA THR A 382 20.60 20.44 -2.21
C THR A 382 21.56 20.65 -1.05
N ALA A 383 21.52 19.80 -0.01
CA ALA A 383 22.55 19.78 1.02
C ALA A 383 22.97 18.35 1.34
N GLN A 384 24.14 17.96 0.81
CA GLN A 384 24.96 16.91 1.40
C GLN A 384 25.44 17.35 2.80
N PRO A 385 25.57 16.44 3.78
CA PRO A 385 26.21 16.76 5.03
C PRO A 385 27.74 16.76 4.83
N SER A 386 28.34 17.94 4.75
CA SER A 386 29.77 18.11 5.07
C SER A 386 29.96 18.04 6.59
N PRO A 387 31.11 17.54 7.09
CA PRO A 387 31.29 17.25 8.50
C PRO A 387 31.29 18.56 9.29
N ALA A 388 30.34 18.67 10.22
CA ALA A 388 30.21 19.83 11.08
C ALA A 388 31.50 20.05 11.89
N VAL A 389 32.19 21.15 11.62
CA VAL A 389 33.03 21.78 12.64
C VAL A 389 32.05 22.31 13.68
N ALA A 390 32.04 21.69 14.85
CA ALA A 390 31.14 22.03 15.95
C ALA A 390 31.34 23.50 16.36
N ASP A 391 30.40 24.36 15.99
CA ASP A 391 30.24 25.68 16.59
C ASP A 391 29.49 25.50 17.92
N GLN A 392 30.25 25.50 19.02
CA GLN A 392 29.80 25.15 20.38
C GLN A 392 28.98 26.25 21.07
N SER A 393 28.21 27.06 20.34
CA SER A 393 27.59 28.27 20.90
C SER A 393 26.05 28.32 20.91
N ASN A 394 25.33 27.30 20.39
CA ASN A 394 23.86 27.21 20.52
C ASN A 394 23.32 25.75 20.48
N PRO A 395 23.07 25.09 21.62
CA PRO A 395 22.64 23.69 21.66
C PRO A 395 21.11 23.51 21.74
N GLY A 396 20.32 24.30 20.99
CA GLY A 396 18.86 24.23 21.11
C GLY A 396 18.08 24.80 19.94
N LEU A 397 17.90 24.01 18.87
CA LEU A 397 16.65 23.85 18.10
C LEU A 397 16.85 22.89 16.89
N ALA A 398 17.34 21.66 17.12
CA ALA A 398 17.18 20.64 16.09
C ALA A 398 15.71 20.18 16.15
N THR A 399 14.87 20.69 15.24
CA THR A 399 13.51 20.17 15.09
C THR A 399 13.60 18.66 14.78
N PRO A 400 12.87 17.79 15.49
CA PRO A 400 12.95 16.36 15.26
C PRO A 400 12.55 16.04 13.81
N GLU A 401 13.27 15.10 13.19
CA GLU A 401 12.94 14.63 11.84
C GLU A 401 11.50 14.11 11.80
N THR A 402 10.78 14.48 10.76
CA THR A 402 9.36 14.15 10.57
C THR A 402 9.16 12.82 9.84
N LEU A 403 7.92 12.33 9.84
CA LEU A 403 7.58 10.98 9.37
C LEU A 403 8.18 10.61 8.00
N LEU A 404 7.87 11.36 6.94
CA LEU A 404 8.28 10.97 5.58
C LEU A 404 9.80 10.99 5.41
N ARG A 405 10.50 11.97 5.99
CA ARG A 405 11.97 12.04 5.97
C ARG A 405 12.62 10.85 6.69
N ARG A 406 12.05 10.43 7.83
CA ARG A 406 12.54 9.26 8.58
C ARG A 406 12.33 7.97 7.81
N LEU A 407 11.15 7.80 7.19
CA LEU A 407 10.85 6.64 6.35
C LEU A 407 11.81 6.56 5.16
N GLU A 408 12.01 7.65 4.43
CA GLU A 408 12.92 7.71 3.29
C GLU A 408 14.38 7.42 3.70
N ARG A 409 14.87 8.06 4.78
CA ARG A 409 16.22 7.81 5.31
C ARG A 409 16.42 6.35 5.70
N LEU A 410 15.43 5.74 6.34
CA LEU A 410 15.50 4.33 6.72
C LEU A 410 15.52 3.40 5.51
N ALA A 411 14.65 3.65 4.52
CA ALA A 411 14.63 2.87 3.28
C ALA A 411 15.98 2.97 2.55
N LYS A 412 16.51 4.19 2.39
CA LYS A 412 17.82 4.45 1.80
C LYS A 412 18.96 3.77 2.55
N GLY A 413 18.97 3.87 3.88
CA GLY A 413 19.98 3.22 4.72
C GLY A 413 19.94 1.70 4.63
N LEU A 414 18.73 1.13 4.56
CA LEU A 414 18.51 -0.30 4.42
C LEU A 414 19.06 -0.80 3.07
N GLU A 415 18.70 -0.15 1.98
CA GLU A 415 19.18 -0.47 0.64
C GLU A 415 20.71 -0.38 0.56
N ALA A 416 21.28 0.76 0.95
CA ALA A 416 22.72 0.98 0.87
C ALA A 416 23.50 -0.08 1.67
N THR A 417 23.01 -0.46 2.86
CA THR A 417 23.69 -1.45 3.71
C THR A 417 23.51 -2.88 3.18
N TRP A 418 22.36 -3.19 2.59
CA TRP A 418 22.11 -4.49 1.96
C TRP A 418 23.05 -4.72 0.77
N TRP A 419 23.16 -3.75 -0.15
CA TRP A 419 24.01 -3.89 -1.33
C TRP A 419 25.51 -3.83 -1.05
N ASN A 420 25.91 -3.30 0.11
CA ASN A 420 27.28 -3.39 0.60
C ASN A 420 27.62 -4.76 1.23
N SER A 421 26.66 -5.69 1.32
CA SER A 421 26.85 -7.04 1.88
C SER A 421 27.09 -8.10 0.80
N GLU A 422 27.97 -9.08 1.07
CA GLU A 422 28.16 -10.26 0.21
C GLU A 422 26.87 -11.10 0.07
N LEU A 423 25.89 -10.97 0.97
CA LEU A 423 24.61 -11.68 0.86
C LEU A 423 23.77 -11.21 -0.33
N SER A 424 23.89 -9.95 -0.76
CA SER A 424 23.07 -9.39 -1.83
C SER A 424 23.36 -10.01 -3.21
N THR A 425 24.58 -10.51 -3.41
CA THR A 425 25.03 -11.15 -4.67
C THR A 425 25.14 -12.67 -4.58
N CYS A 426 24.95 -13.25 -3.40
CA CYS A 426 25.16 -14.66 -3.14
C CYS A 426 23.96 -15.51 -3.57
N LYS A 427 24.22 -16.63 -4.26
CA LYS A 427 23.17 -17.63 -4.57
C LYS A 427 22.93 -18.54 -3.38
N GLN A 428 21.70 -19.06 -3.24
CA GLN A 428 21.32 -19.92 -2.11
C GLN A 428 22.27 -21.13 -1.89
N GLU A 429 22.80 -21.71 -2.97
CA GLU A 429 23.75 -22.85 -2.94
C GLU A 429 25.11 -22.51 -2.29
N GLN A 430 25.49 -21.23 -2.31
CA GLN A 430 26.74 -20.73 -1.75
C GLN A 430 26.61 -20.41 -0.25
N MET A 431 25.45 -20.67 0.35
CA MET A 431 25.13 -20.38 1.75
C MET A 431 25.00 -21.66 2.56
N THR A 432 25.41 -21.63 3.83
CA THR A 432 25.08 -22.72 4.77
C THR A 432 23.60 -22.72 5.12
N GLU A 433 23.04 -23.87 5.53
CA GLU A 433 21.62 -24.00 5.90
C GLU A 433 21.21 -23.03 7.04
N SER A 434 22.09 -22.78 8.01
CA SER A 434 21.86 -21.82 9.09
C SER A 434 21.73 -20.39 8.55
N THR A 435 22.60 -19.99 7.61
CA THR A 435 22.58 -18.68 6.98
C THR A 435 21.34 -18.50 6.10
N GLN A 436 20.91 -19.57 5.41
CA GLN A 436 19.66 -19.55 4.64
C GLN A 436 18.45 -19.30 5.55
N ALA A 437 18.39 -19.91 6.74
CA ALA A 437 17.30 -19.68 7.70
C ALA A 437 17.28 -18.22 8.18
N LEU A 438 18.43 -17.68 8.59
CA LEU A 438 18.54 -16.27 9.02
C LEU A 438 18.20 -15.29 7.88
N THR A 439 18.60 -15.59 6.65
CA THR A 439 18.30 -14.75 5.49
C THR A 439 16.81 -14.75 5.18
N LYS A 440 16.11 -15.88 5.37
CA LYS A 440 14.64 -15.94 5.26
C LYS A 440 13.97 -15.07 6.33
N GLU A 441 14.46 -15.11 7.57
CA GLU A 441 13.96 -14.24 8.64
C GLU A 441 14.19 -12.75 8.33
N LEU A 442 15.36 -12.42 7.77
CA LEU A 442 15.69 -11.06 7.36
C LEU A 442 14.76 -10.58 6.23
N TRP A 443 14.49 -11.44 5.25
CA TRP A 443 13.55 -11.16 4.17
C TRP A 443 12.13 -10.92 4.69
N SER A 444 11.71 -11.66 5.73
CA SER A 444 10.43 -11.44 6.42
C SER A 444 10.37 -10.05 7.06
N ILE A 445 11.48 -9.57 7.65
CA ILE A 445 11.56 -8.21 8.20
C ILE A 445 11.41 -7.17 7.08
N PHE A 446 12.13 -7.32 5.96
CA PHE A 446 12.03 -6.37 4.84
C PHE A 446 10.62 -6.29 4.26
N LYS A 447 9.97 -7.44 4.06
CA LYS A 447 8.57 -7.49 3.62
C LYS A 447 7.63 -6.82 4.61
N THR A 448 7.82 -7.07 5.91
CA THR A 448 7.01 -6.45 6.97
C THR A 448 7.16 -4.92 6.95
N LEU A 449 8.37 -4.40 6.73
CA LEU A 449 8.60 -2.97 6.58
C LEU A 449 7.94 -2.41 5.31
N LEU A 450 8.11 -3.07 4.16
CA LEU A 450 7.47 -2.67 2.89
C LEU A 450 5.95 -2.59 3.01
N PHE A 451 5.31 -3.60 3.60
CA PHE A 451 3.87 -3.61 3.82
C PHE A 451 3.45 -2.49 4.78
N SER A 452 4.19 -2.28 5.87
CA SER A 452 3.94 -1.19 6.82
C SER A 452 3.98 0.18 6.13
N TYR A 453 5.00 0.45 5.32
CA TYR A 453 5.16 1.72 4.61
C TYR A 453 4.04 1.91 3.58
N THR A 454 3.73 0.85 2.83
CA THR A 454 2.64 0.88 1.85
C THR A 454 1.29 1.17 2.51
N MET A 455 1.02 0.61 3.69
CA MET A 455 -0.19 0.95 4.45
C MET A 455 -0.24 2.42 4.92
N ILE A 456 0.92 2.99 5.29
CA ILE A 456 1.02 4.40 5.71
C ILE A 456 0.78 5.31 4.50
N PHE A 457 1.35 4.96 3.34
CA PHE A 457 1.21 5.73 2.11
C PHE A 457 -0.19 5.64 1.51
N ASP A 458 -0.85 4.48 1.57
CA ASP A 458 -2.19 4.25 1.00
C ASP A 458 -3.21 5.31 1.40
N SER A 459 -3.48 5.49 2.70
CA SER A 459 -4.46 6.51 3.12
C SER A 459 -3.96 7.94 3.03
N LEU A 460 -2.65 8.17 2.90
CA LEU A 460 -2.10 9.50 2.61
C LEU A 460 -2.35 9.88 1.15
N VAL A 461 -2.05 8.98 0.21
CA VAL A 461 -2.31 9.16 -1.22
C VAL A 461 -3.80 9.32 -1.48
N GLU A 462 -4.64 8.46 -0.91
CA GLU A 462 -6.10 8.58 -1.01
C GLU A 462 -6.59 9.97 -0.55
N ALA A 463 -6.10 10.45 0.61
CA ALA A 463 -6.48 11.76 1.11
C ALA A 463 -5.93 12.91 0.26
N VAL A 464 -4.73 12.80 -0.31
CA VAL A 464 -4.18 13.82 -1.21
C VAL A 464 -4.96 13.86 -2.52
N VAL A 465 -5.26 12.71 -3.12
CA VAL A 465 -6.06 12.60 -4.34
C VAL A 465 -7.44 13.24 -4.14
N ASP A 466 -8.10 12.96 -3.00
CA ASP A 466 -9.37 13.59 -2.62
C ASP A 466 -9.29 15.13 -2.56
N MET A 467 -8.14 15.68 -2.15
CA MET A 467 -7.92 17.11 -1.92
C MET A 467 -7.31 17.83 -3.13
N CYS A 468 -6.87 17.10 -4.16
CA CYS A 468 -6.36 17.68 -5.40
C CYS A 468 -7.46 18.50 -6.12
N PRO A 469 -7.12 19.66 -6.69
CA PRO A 469 -8.09 20.48 -7.42
C PRO A 469 -8.63 19.76 -8.66
N SER A 470 -9.95 19.83 -8.85
CA SER A 470 -10.66 19.30 -10.02
C SER A 470 -11.59 20.37 -10.62
N PRO A 471 -11.41 20.78 -11.90
CA PRO A 471 -10.40 20.28 -12.84
C PRO A 471 -8.98 20.77 -12.49
N THR A 472 -7.99 19.95 -12.81
CA THR A 472 -6.58 20.37 -12.79
C THR A 472 -6.33 21.36 -13.93
N ILE A 473 -5.64 22.46 -13.62
CA ILE A 473 -5.30 23.50 -14.59
C ILE A 473 -3.80 23.43 -14.85
N THR A 474 -3.42 23.07 -16.07
CA THR A 474 -2.03 23.14 -16.54
C THR A 474 -1.66 24.59 -16.81
N ILE A 475 -0.59 25.04 -16.17
CA ILE A 475 -0.02 26.37 -16.29
C ILE A 475 1.15 26.27 -17.28
N PRO A 476 1.09 26.97 -18.43
CA PRO A 476 2.18 26.97 -19.39
C PRO A 476 3.45 27.54 -18.79
N ALA A 477 4.61 27.03 -19.20
CA ALA A 477 5.89 27.58 -18.84
C ALA A 477 5.96 29.07 -19.20
N ALA A 478 6.44 29.91 -18.27
CA ALA A 478 6.66 31.32 -18.55
C ALA A 478 7.66 31.46 -19.72
N ALA A 479 7.28 32.19 -20.77
CA ALA A 479 8.18 32.48 -21.87
C ALA A 479 9.41 33.21 -21.33
N GLN A 480 10.60 32.63 -21.51
CA GLN A 480 11.86 33.24 -21.10
C GLN A 480 12.05 34.56 -21.86
N THR A 481 11.63 35.67 -21.25
CA THR A 481 11.95 37.01 -21.75
C THR A 481 13.41 37.30 -21.44
N GLY A 482 14.29 37.08 -22.42
CA GLY A 482 15.56 37.80 -22.60
C GLY A 482 16.57 37.82 -21.44
N SER A 483 17.60 36.98 -21.57
CA SER A 483 18.99 37.18 -21.11
C SER A 483 19.26 37.63 -19.66
N SER A 484 19.83 36.71 -18.88
CA SER A 484 20.93 37.03 -17.97
C SER A 484 21.84 35.80 -17.85
N VAL A 485 22.99 35.88 -18.52
CA VAL A 485 24.10 34.95 -18.34
C VAL A 485 24.77 35.32 -17.02
N THR A 486 24.46 34.61 -15.95
CA THR A 486 25.34 34.34 -14.79
C THR A 486 24.53 33.59 -13.74
N ASP A 487 24.72 32.27 -13.65
CA ASP A 487 24.84 31.56 -12.37
C ASP A 487 25.31 30.13 -12.64
N ALA A 488 26.63 29.97 -12.68
CA ALA A 488 27.32 28.70 -12.79
C ALA A 488 27.37 28.02 -11.40
N SER A 489 26.22 27.55 -10.91
CA SER A 489 26.14 26.76 -9.66
C SER A 489 25.05 25.68 -9.64
N SER A 490 24.23 25.49 -10.67
CA SER A 490 23.35 24.32 -10.78
C SER A 490 24.00 23.26 -11.65
N THR A 491 24.36 22.12 -11.06
CA THR A 491 24.95 20.96 -11.76
C THR A 491 23.92 20.12 -12.54
N LEU A 492 22.74 20.66 -12.85
CA LEU A 492 21.67 19.97 -13.59
C LEU A 492 21.37 20.70 -14.91
N PRO A 493 21.11 19.97 -16.01
CA PRO A 493 20.76 20.59 -17.28
C PRO A 493 19.44 21.33 -17.14
N GLY A 494 19.38 22.60 -17.53
CA GLY A 494 18.09 23.23 -17.80
C GLY A 494 17.38 22.44 -18.91
N TRP A 495 16.34 21.68 -18.54
CA TRP A 495 15.56 20.83 -19.45
C TRP A 495 14.67 21.61 -20.43
N GLY A 496 14.59 22.93 -20.24
CA GLY A 496 13.79 23.84 -21.07
C GLY A 496 12.60 24.41 -20.30
N PRO A 497 11.64 25.05 -20.99
CA PRO A 497 10.38 25.48 -20.39
C PRO A 497 9.55 24.26 -19.93
N ILE A 498 9.19 24.21 -18.66
CA ILE A 498 8.42 23.11 -18.05
C ILE A 498 7.06 23.65 -17.58
N THR A 499 6.00 22.89 -17.82
CA THR A 499 4.64 23.23 -17.37
C THR A 499 4.47 22.93 -15.88
N THR A 500 3.60 23.69 -15.21
CA THR A 500 3.21 23.44 -13.82
C THR A 500 1.70 23.30 -13.72
N SER A 501 1.17 23.14 -12.51
CA SER A 501 -0.26 22.99 -12.26
C SER A 501 -0.72 23.86 -11.09
N ASN A 502 -2.04 23.89 -10.88
CA ASN A 502 -2.63 24.46 -9.66
C ASN A 502 -2.63 23.50 -8.45
N ILE A 503 -1.98 22.33 -8.55
CA ILE A 503 -1.87 21.39 -7.43
C ILE A 503 -0.92 21.98 -6.38
N PRO A 504 -1.31 22.02 -5.10
CA PRO A 504 -0.43 22.51 -4.04
C PRO A 504 0.91 21.77 -4.00
N THR A 505 2.02 22.51 -3.95
CA THR A 505 3.39 21.95 -3.90
C THR A 505 3.58 20.93 -2.78
N ALA A 506 2.94 21.14 -1.63
CA ALA A 506 2.95 20.19 -0.52
C ALA A 506 2.44 18.79 -0.90
N TYR A 507 1.40 18.71 -1.74
CA TYR A 507 0.84 17.44 -2.20
C TYR A 507 1.79 16.76 -3.18
N LEU A 508 2.37 17.53 -4.12
CA LEU A 508 3.39 17.04 -5.05
C LEU A 508 4.63 16.52 -4.30
N GLN A 509 5.09 17.23 -3.27
CA GLN A 509 6.19 16.79 -2.39
C GLN A 509 5.87 15.48 -1.66
N CYS A 510 4.63 15.29 -1.20
CA CYS A 510 4.20 14.03 -0.59
C CYS A 510 4.33 12.87 -1.58
N MET A 511 3.82 13.03 -2.80
CA MET A 511 3.89 11.99 -3.83
C MET A 511 5.34 11.72 -4.24
N HIS A 512 6.14 12.77 -4.40
CA HIS A 512 7.57 12.69 -4.68
C HIS A 512 8.30 11.84 -3.64
N ALA A 513 8.12 12.13 -2.35
CA ALA A 513 8.75 11.40 -1.25
C ALA A 513 8.31 9.92 -1.19
N ILE A 514 7.05 9.62 -1.55
CA ILE A 514 6.56 8.24 -1.63
C ILE A 514 7.27 7.49 -2.76
N LEU A 515 7.36 8.09 -3.94
CA LEU A 515 8.00 7.49 -5.12
C LEU A 515 9.51 7.31 -4.91
N THR A 516 10.20 8.25 -4.27
CA THR A 516 11.64 8.07 -3.94
C THR A 516 11.85 7.03 -2.85
N THR A 517 10.96 6.95 -1.85
CA THR A 517 11.00 5.88 -0.84
C THR A 517 10.78 4.51 -1.47
N TYR A 518 9.88 4.39 -2.44
CA TYR A 518 9.65 3.14 -3.17
C TYR A 518 10.83 2.76 -4.07
N ALA A 519 11.59 3.71 -4.61
CA ALA A 519 12.83 3.41 -5.31
C ALA A 519 13.78 2.59 -4.42
N HIS A 520 13.95 3.03 -3.17
CA HIS A 520 14.79 2.36 -2.17
C HIS A 520 14.26 0.99 -1.71
N PHE A 521 13.00 0.65 -2.00
CA PHE A 521 12.38 -0.65 -1.70
C PHE A 521 12.16 -1.51 -2.94
N TYR A 522 12.51 -1.04 -4.13
CA TYR A 522 12.16 -1.74 -5.36
C TYR A 522 12.82 -3.13 -5.43
N TRP A 523 14.03 -3.30 -4.91
CA TRP A 523 14.71 -4.60 -4.77
C TRP A 523 13.95 -5.62 -3.91
N VAL A 524 13.06 -5.18 -3.01
CA VAL A 524 12.14 -6.06 -2.28
C VAL A 524 10.86 -6.27 -3.08
N THR A 525 10.33 -5.20 -3.65
CA THR A 525 9.03 -5.19 -4.34
C THR A 525 9.05 -6.04 -5.62
N SER A 526 10.16 -6.02 -6.37
CA SER A 526 10.36 -6.82 -7.58
C SER A 526 10.24 -8.33 -7.33
N THR A 527 10.43 -8.80 -6.09
CA THR A 527 10.24 -10.22 -5.74
C THR A 527 8.79 -10.69 -5.71
N PHE A 528 7.82 -9.77 -5.83
CA PHE A 528 6.40 -10.09 -5.96
C PHE A 528 5.95 -10.16 -7.43
N GLY A 529 6.88 -10.08 -8.38
CA GLY A 529 6.62 -9.98 -9.81
C GLY A 529 6.88 -8.56 -10.33
N HIS A 530 6.81 -8.41 -11.65
CA HIS A 530 7.10 -7.15 -12.37
C HIS A 530 6.31 -5.95 -11.80
N ASP A 531 5.04 -6.16 -11.44
CA ASP A 531 4.13 -5.09 -10.99
C ASP A 531 3.97 -5.00 -9.46
N GLY A 532 4.63 -5.84 -8.67
CA GLY A 532 4.42 -5.90 -7.22
C GLY A 532 3.06 -6.49 -6.82
N PHE A 533 2.46 -5.98 -5.72
CA PHE A 533 1.16 -6.43 -5.19
C PHE A 533 0.09 -5.33 -5.25
N ASP A 534 -1.20 -5.71 -5.23
CA ASP A 534 -2.33 -4.82 -5.55
C ASP A 534 -2.33 -3.48 -4.79
N VAL A 535 -2.11 -3.50 -3.48
CA VAL A 535 -2.11 -2.27 -2.67
C VAL A 535 -0.91 -1.38 -3.05
N TYR A 536 0.28 -1.96 -3.25
CA TYR A 536 1.44 -1.21 -3.73
C TYR A 536 1.16 -0.54 -5.07
N ARG A 537 0.59 -1.29 -6.03
CA ARG A 537 0.21 -0.76 -7.35
C ARG A 537 -0.75 0.42 -7.22
N SER A 538 -1.79 0.27 -6.39
CA SER A 538 -2.75 1.33 -6.12
C SER A 538 -2.06 2.61 -5.65
N VAL A 539 -1.16 2.50 -4.66
CA VAL A 539 -0.41 3.66 -4.15
C VAL A 539 0.55 4.24 -5.17
N PHE A 540 1.32 3.38 -5.85
CA PHE A 540 2.33 3.77 -6.84
C PHE A 540 1.71 4.52 -8.02
N TYR A 541 0.69 3.94 -8.66
CA TYR A 541 0.02 4.57 -9.80
C TYR A 541 -0.82 5.79 -9.40
N SER A 542 -1.42 5.80 -8.21
CA SER A 542 -2.13 6.99 -7.72
C SER A 542 -1.17 8.16 -7.43
N ALA A 543 0.03 7.87 -6.91
CA ALA A 543 1.06 8.88 -6.72
C ALA A 543 1.57 9.42 -8.07
N LEU A 544 1.77 8.53 -9.06
CA LEU A 544 2.15 8.92 -10.41
C LEU A 544 1.06 9.71 -11.15
N ASP A 545 -0.22 9.38 -10.97
CA ASP A 545 -1.33 10.15 -11.57
C ASP A 545 -1.39 11.59 -11.02
N VAL A 546 -1.11 11.78 -9.72
CA VAL A 546 -1.02 13.13 -9.14
C VAL A 546 0.21 13.88 -9.64
N VAL A 547 1.39 13.24 -9.69
CA VAL A 547 2.63 13.85 -10.19
C VAL A 547 2.53 14.15 -11.68
N GLY A 548 1.98 13.23 -12.46
CA GLY A 548 1.77 13.29 -13.92
C GLY A 548 0.87 14.44 -14.37
N ARG A 549 0.29 15.19 -13.44
CA ARG A 549 -0.50 16.40 -13.71
C ARG A 549 0.33 17.69 -13.65
N ASP A 550 1.59 17.60 -13.23
CA ASP A 550 2.51 18.72 -13.04
C ASP A 550 3.89 18.41 -13.62
N GLY A 551 4.29 19.13 -14.67
CA GLY A 551 5.55 18.83 -15.38
C GLY A 551 6.81 19.08 -14.56
N GLU A 552 6.81 20.08 -13.68
CA GLU A 552 7.94 20.35 -12.79
C GLU A 552 8.08 19.24 -11.75
N ALA A 553 6.97 18.74 -11.21
CA ALA A 553 6.98 17.59 -10.33
C ALA A 553 7.48 16.31 -11.03
N CYS A 554 7.06 16.05 -12.27
CA CYS A 554 7.55 14.92 -13.07
C CYS A 554 9.08 14.97 -13.22
N VAL A 555 9.60 16.12 -13.66
CA VAL A 555 11.04 16.34 -13.81
C VAL A 555 11.75 16.14 -12.48
N GLY A 556 11.22 16.71 -11.39
CA GLY A 556 11.79 16.57 -10.05
C GLY A 556 11.84 15.12 -9.54
N VAL A 557 10.85 14.28 -9.87
CA VAL A 557 10.89 12.84 -9.57
C VAL A 557 12.00 12.17 -10.38
N MET A 558 12.05 12.39 -11.69
CA MET A 558 13.05 11.77 -12.57
C MET A 558 14.48 12.13 -12.14
N GLU A 559 14.74 13.40 -11.81
CA GLU A 559 16.03 13.87 -11.30
C GLU A 559 16.41 13.23 -9.97
N ALA A 560 15.45 13.03 -9.07
CA ALA A 560 15.69 12.42 -7.77
C ALA A 560 16.07 10.93 -7.87
N LEU A 561 15.72 10.26 -8.98
CA LEU A 561 16.07 8.86 -9.26
C LEU A 561 17.44 8.70 -9.94
N VAL A 562 18.01 9.77 -10.53
CA VAL A 562 19.33 9.72 -11.21
C VAL A 562 20.46 9.22 -10.30
N PRO A 563 20.57 9.62 -9.02
CA PRO A 563 21.62 9.12 -8.12
C PRO A 563 21.60 7.60 -7.95
N HIS A 564 20.43 6.95 -8.06
CA HIS A 564 20.29 5.50 -7.95
C HIS A 564 20.87 4.75 -9.15
N LEU A 565 20.99 5.42 -10.30
CA LEU A 565 21.51 4.82 -11.53
C LEU A 565 23.04 4.66 -11.53
N SER A 566 23.75 5.41 -10.69
CA SER A 566 25.18 5.67 -10.89
C SER A 566 26.13 4.81 -10.04
N HIS A 567 25.62 3.99 -9.11
CA HIS A 567 26.46 3.34 -8.10
C HIS A 567 25.95 1.96 -7.67
N GLY A 568 26.84 0.97 -7.62
CA GLY A 568 26.56 -0.34 -7.01
C GLY A 568 26.97 -1.55 -7.84
N PRO A 569 26.75 -2.77 -7.31
CA PRO A 569 26.86 -3.99 -8.09
C PRO A 569 25.89 -3.98 -9.28
N ASP A 570 26.19 -4.72 -10.34
CA ASP A 570 25.39 -4.76 -11.58
C ASP A 570 23.90 -5.01 -11.30
N SER A 571 23.58 -5.88 -10.34
CA SER A 571 22.21 -6.18 -9.93
C SER A 571 21.46 -5.01 -9.27
N LEU A 572 22.15 -4.12 -8.53
CA LEU A 572 21.54 -2.89 -8.00
C LEU A 572 21.28 -1.89 -9.13
N GLN A 573 22.24 -1.75 -10.05
CA GLN A 573 22.09 -0.86 -11.20
C GLN A 573 20.91 -1.31 -12.09
N GLU A 574 20.79 -2.62 -12.34
CA GLU A 574 19.64 -3.23 -13.01
C GLU A 574 18.34 -2.89 -12.28
N THR A 575 18.26 -3.17 -10.99
CA THR A 575 17.05 -2.93 -10.18
C THR A 575 16.64 -1.45 -10.21
N SER A 576 17.60 -0.54 -10.02
CA SER A 576 17.37 0.91 -10.02
C SER A 576 16.95 1.41 -11.40
N SER A 577 17.57 0.89 -12.46
CA SER A 577 17.22 1.25 -13.84
C SER A 577 15.83 0.75 -14.21
N THR A 578 15.45 -0.47 -13.80
CA THR A 578 14.09 -0.99 -14.02
C THR A 578 13.06 -0.10 -13.33
N TYR A 579 13.27 0.27 -12.05
CA TYR A 579 12.36 1.20 -11.36
C TYR A 579 12.28 2.57 -12.06
N PHE A 580 13.42 3.11 -12.47
CA PHE A 580 13.47 4.36 -13.22
C PHE A 580 12.66 4.28 -14.51
N MET A 581 12.77 3.18 -15.25
CA MET A 581 12.03 2.96 -16.50
C MET A 581 10.52 2.80 -16.26
N LEU A 582 10.11 2.09 -15.19
CA LEU A 582 8.70 2.00 -14.79
C LEU A 582 8.09 3.37 -14.48
N VAL A 583 8.84 4.24 -13.80
CA VAL A 583 8.40 5.62 -13.54
C VAL A 583 8.41 6.45 -14.82
N ALA A 584 9.46 6.32 -15.64
CA ALA A 584 9.60 7.07 -16.89
C ALA A 584 8.44 6.79 -17.86
N GLU A 585 8.09 5.51 -18.04
CA GLU A 585 6.99 5.05 -18.90
C GLU A 585 5.70 5.82 -18.62
N GLN A 586 5.32 5.93 -17.36
CA GLN A 586 4.07 6.58 -16.94
C GLN A 586 4.11 8.10 -17.06
N LEU A 587 5.31 8.70 -17.16
CA LEU A 587 5.48 10.16 -17.19
C LEU A 587 5.85 10.69 -18.59
N VAL A 588 6.12 9.82 -19.58
CA VAL A 588 6.59 10.20 -20.92
C VAL A 588 5.77 11.35 -21.49
N ALA A 589 4.44 11.28 -21.43
CA ALA A 589 3.50 12.28 -21.92
C ALA A 589 3.88 13.73 -21.51
N VAL A 590 4.36 13.91 -20.28
CA VAL A 590 4.64 15.23 -19.68
C VAL A 590 6.12 15.58 -19.70
N LEU A 591 7.02 14.60 -19.85
CA LEU A 591 8.45 14.85 -19.84
C LEU A 591 8.90 15.71 -21.06
N PRO A 592 9.84 16.66 -20.87
CA PRO A 592 10.45 17.41 -21.97
C PRO A 592 11.27 16.50 -22.89
N ASP A 593 11.22 16.74 -24.21
CA ASP A 593 11.97 15.98 -25.22
C ASP A 593 13.47 15.88 -24.89
N LYS A 594 14.06 16.99 -24.42
CA LYS A 594 15.47 17.03 -24.03
C LYS A 594 15.81 16.05 -22.90
N MET A 595 14.91 15.85 -21.93
CA MET A 595 15.11 14.86 -20.87
C MET A 595 14.97 13.44 -21.42
N ILE A 596 14.03 13.22 -22.35
CA ILE A 596 13.86 11.93 -23.01
C ILE A 596 15.14 11.54 -23.75
N GLU A 597 15.70 12.45 -24.56
CA GLU A 597 16.90 12.22 -25.35
C GLU A 597 18.18 12.08 -24.52
N GLN A 598 18.37 12.94 -23.50
CA GLN A 598 19.63 13.05 -22.77
C GLN A 598 19.69 12.21 -21.50
N LEU A 599 18.55 11.73 -20.99
CA LEU A 599 18.47 10.93 -19.77
C LEU A 599 17.74 9.60 -19.99
N VAL A 600 16.48 9.63 -20.43
CA VAL A 600 15.63 8.42 -20.47
C VAL A 600 16.15 7.39 -21.49
N LEU A 601 16.37 7.79 -22.74
CA LEU A 601 16.87 6.88 -23.78
C LEU A 601 18.26 6.29 -23.47
N PRO A 602 19.25 7.07 -22.96
CA PRO A 602 20.51 6.51 -22.48
C PRO A 602 20.38 5.42 -21.42
N VAL A 603 19.40 5.53 -20.52
CA VAL A 603 19.13 4.49 -19.49
C VAL A 603 18.50 3.24 -20.09
N CYS A 604 17.62 3.39 -21.09
CA CYS A 604 16.97 2.24 -21.75
C CYS A 604 17.96 1.43 -22.61
N LYS A 605 18.91 2.11 -23.27
CA LYS A 605 19.76 1.54 -24.33
C LYS A 605 20.51 0.24 -23.94
N PRO A 606 21.17 0.12 -22.76
CA PRO A 606 21.87 -1.10 -22.39
C PRO A 606 20.94 -2.33 -22.35
N TYR A 607 19.73 -2.16 -21.82
CA TYR A 607 18.77 -3.24 -21.59
C TYR A 607 18.01 -3.66 -22.86
N LEU A 608 17.95 -2.78 -23.87
CA LEU A 608 17.44 -3.14 -25.19
C LEU A 608 18.45 -4.03 -25.95
N THR A 609 19.75 -3.79 -25.77
CA THR A 609 20.80 -4.56 -26.43
C THR A 609 21.09 -5.89 -25.72
N ASP A 610 21.15 -5.88 -24.39
CA ASP A 610 21.39 -7.05 -23.56
C ASP A 610 20.17 -7.34 -22.68
N ALA A 611 19.39 -8.36 -23.07
CA ALA A 611 18.23 -8.80 -22.30
C ALA A 611 18.55 -10.00 -21.39
N ALA A 612 19.74 -10.01 -20.79
CA ALA A 612 20.03 -10.93 -19.69
C ALA A 612 18.97 -10.79 -18.56
N ASN A 613 18.56 -9.55 -18.27
CA ASN A 613 17.47 -9.25 -17.36
C ASN A 613 16.18 -8.98 -18.16
N LYS A 614 15.24 -9.92 -18.06
CA LYS A 614 13.96 -9.88 -18.77
C LYS A 614 13.11 -8.67 -18.33
N ASP A 615 13.02 -8.40 -17.03
CA ASP A 615 12.17 -7.34 -16.49
C ASP A 615 12.71 -5.96 -16.91
N ALA A 616 14.04 -5.77 -16.89
CA ALA A 616 14.66 -4.55 -17.40
C ALA A 616 14.44 -4.34 -18.90
N PHE A 617 14.48 -5.42 -19.71
CA PHE A 617 14.14 -5.36 -21.13
C PHE A 617 12.67 -4.99 -21.34
N GLU A 618 11.74 -5.62 -20.62
CA GLU A 618 10.30 -5.32 -20.72
C GLU A 618 10.00 -3.87 -20.32
N SER A 619 10.62 -3.36 -19.25
CA SER A 619 10.49 -1.96 -18.84
C SER A 619 11.09 -0.99 -19.88
N ALA A 620 12.28 -1.27 -20.42
CA ALA A 620 12.87 -0.45 -21.48
C ALA A 620 12.00 -0.44 -22.75
N HIS A 621 11.45 -1.60 -23.10
CA HIS A 621 10.55 -1.76 -24.24
C HIS A 621 9.26 -0.94 -24.07
N ALA A 622 8.66 -0.97 -22.88
CA ALA A 622 7.45 -0.20 -22.56
C ALA A 622 7.70 1.32 -22.65
N VAL A 623 8.86 1.80 -22.17
CA VAL A 623 9.24 3.22 -22.31
C VAL A 623 9.31 3.63 -23.79
N LEU A 624 9.90 2.81 -24.67
CA LEU A 624 9.92 3.13 -26.10
C LEU A 624 8.52 3.20 -26.69
N LEU A 625 7.63 2.25 -26.35
CA LEU A 625 6.25 2.30 -26.81
C LEU A 625 5.55 3.58 -26.35
N ALA A 626 5.69 3.96 -25.08
CA ALA A 626 5.15 5.22 -24.56
C ALA A 626 5.69 6.45 -25.33
N ILE A 627 6.97 6.45 -25.74
CA ILE A 627 7.56 7.54 -26.56
C ILE A 627 6.89 7.62 -27.94
N PHE A 628 6.57 6.48 -28.57
CA PHE A 628 5.87 6.43 -29.84
C PHE A 628 4.38 6.79 -29.70
N GLU A 629 3.70 6.30 -28.66
CA GLU A 629 2.28 6.59 -28.39
C GLU A 629 2.04 8.07 -28.08
N GLU A 630 2.96 8.71 -27.36
CA GLU A 630 2.90 10.14 -27.02
C GLU A 630 3.51 11.05 -28.11
N ASP A 631 3.83 10.50 -29.29
CA ASP A 631 4.31 11.21 -30.47
C ASP A 631 5.46 12.20 -30.19
N LYS A 632 6.46 11.76 -29.42
CA LYS A 632 7.57 12.64 -28.99
C LYS A 632 8.49 13.06 -30.14
N GLY A 633 9.25 14.15 -29.96
CA GLY A 633 10.10 14.71 -31.02
C GLY A 633 11.16 13.74 -31.57
N VAL A 634 11.58 12.76 -30.78
CA VAL A 634 12.65 11.79 -31.11
C VAL A 634 12.18 10.59 -31.95
N VAL A 635 10.87 10.45 -32.22
CA VAL A 635 10.27 9.27 -32.87
C VAL A 635 10.89 8.96 -34.24
N GLU A 636 11.14 9.98 -35.07
CA GLU A 636 11.71 9.78 -36.43
C GLU A 636 13.13 9.20 -36.37
N ASP A 637 13.96 9.75 -35.48
CA ASP A 637 15.35 9.31 -35.28
C ASP A 637 15.42 7.91 -34.63
N LEU A 638 14.45 7.58 -33.78
CA LEU A 638 14.41 6.34 -33.01
C LEU A 638 13.83 5.16 -33.81
N ALA A 639 12.89 5.41 -34.73
CA ALA A 639 12.15 4.37 -35.45
C ALA A 639 13.04 3.35 -36.19
N PRO A 640 14.10 3.75 -36.94
CA PRO A 640 14.95 2.79 -37.64
C PRO A 640 15.62 1.78 -36.71
N TYR A 641 16.10 2.24 -35.56
CA TYR A 641 16.72 1.39 -34.55
C TYR A 641 15.69 0.44 -33.94
N TYR A 642 14.53 0.96 -33.55
CA TYR A 642 13.54 0.17 -32.83
C TYR A 642 12.86 -0.88 -33.73
N ILE A 643 12.58 -0.57 -35.01
CA ILE A 643 12.09 -1.55 -36.00
C ILE A 643 13.05 -2.74 -36.13
N GLN A 644 14.36 -2.46 -36.22
CA GLN A 644 15.38 -3.53 -36.28
C GLN A 644 15.44 -4.34 -34.99
N LEU A 645 15.28 -3.68 -33.83
CA LEU A 645 15.21 -4.34 -32.54
C LEU A 645 14.00 -5.28 -32.45
N LEU A 646 12.82 -4.84 -32.88
CA LEU A 646 11.59 -5.66 -32.88
C LEU A 646 11.78 -6.92 -33.73
N ILE A 647 12.28 -6.76 -34.97
CA ILE A 647 12.48 -7.86 -35.90
C ILE A 647 13.49 -8.89 -35.35
N SER A 648 14.61 -8.40 -34.80
CA SER A 648 15.65 -9.27 -34.24
C SER A 648 15.25 -9.93 -32.91
N SER A 649 14.34 -9.30 -32.16
CA SER A 649 13.82 -9.82 -30.88
C SER A 649 12.69 -10.83 -31.07
N PHE A 650 12.03 -10.87 -32.23
CA PHE A 650 10.96 -11.82 -32.53
C PHE A 650 11.49 -13.09 -33.23
N PRO A 651 11.19 -14.31 -32.74
CA PRO A 651 10.24 -14.67 -31.67
C PRO A 651 10.89 -14.95 -30.30
N SER A 652 12.19 -14.64 -30.15
CA SER A 652 12.98 -15.09 -28.99
C SER A 652 12.58 -14.39 -27.68
N ARG A 653 12.18 -13.12 -27.75
CA ARG A 653 11.83 -12.28 -26.59
C ARG A 653 10.40 -11.73 -26.66
N LEU A 654 9.84 -11.63 -27.87
CA LEU A 654 8.49 -11.12 -28.10
C LEU A 654 7.60 -12.25 -28.61
N ASN A 655 6.39 -12.33 -28.07
CA ASN A 655 5.35 -13.17 -28.65
C ASN A 655 4.72 -12.49 -29.89
N PRO A 656 3.97 -13.22 -30.75
CA PRO A 656 3.41 -12.65 -31.98
C PRO A 656 2.52 -11.42 -31.76
N GLY A 657 1.70 -11.44 -30.70
CA GLY A 657 0.83 -10.31 -30.37
C GLY A 657 1.61 -9.08 -29.91
N GLN A 658 2.63 -9.26 -29.07
CA GLN A 658 3.53 -8.19 -28.63
C GLN A 658 4.29 -7.58 -29.81
N PHE A 659 4.82 -8.42 -30.70
CA PHE A 659 5.51 -7.95 -31.91
C PHE A 659 4.56 -7.16 -32.81
N GLU A 660 3.37 -7.69 -33.11
CA GLU A 660 2.39 -6.99 -33.95
C GLU A 660 1.99 -5.65 -33.35
N HIS A 661 1.67 -5.60 -32.05
CA HIS A 661 1.30 -4.37 -31.36
C HIS A 661 2.42 -3.34 -31.41
N ALA A 662 3.62 -3.71 -30.98
CA ALA A 662 4.77 -2.81 -30.97
C ALA A 662 5.11 -2.28 -32.38
N TYR A 663 5.08 -3.15 -33.39
CA TYR A 663 5.34 -2.75 -34.77
C TYR A 663 4.27 -1.77 -35.27
N THR A 664 3.00 -2.04 -34.97
CA THR A 664 1.87 -1.19 -35.35
C THR A 664 1.93 0.17 -34.66
N THR A 665 2.30 0.23 -33.38
CA THR A 665 2.47 1.48 -32.63
C THR A 665 3.52 2.37 -33.30
N VAL A 666 4.69 1.82 -33.64
CA VAL A 666 5.76 2.57 -34.32
C VAL A 666 5.33 3.04 -35.71
N MET A 667 4.74 2.13 -36.49
CA MET A 667 4.27 2.45 -37.84
C MET A 667 3.21 3.55 -37.83
N SER A 668 2.30 3.53 -36.86
CA SER A 668 1.28 4.57 -36.71
C SER A 668 1.90 5.93 -36.39
N ALA A 669 2.91 5.96 -35.51
CA ALA A 669 3.58 7.19 -35.13
C ALA A 669 4.39 7.82 -36.29
N ILE A 670 5.01 7.01 -37.15
CA ILE A 670 5.81 7.53 -38.29
C ILE A 670 4.99 7.79 -39.55
N ALA A 671 3.85 7.10 -39.74
CA ALA A 671 3.05 7.19 -40.97
C ALA A 671 2.47 8.60 -41.23
N ASP A 672 2.14 9.33 -40.17
CA ASP A 672 1.64 10.71 -40.28
C ASP A 672 2.77 11.75 -40.40
N ARG A 673 4.02 11.36 -40.15
CA ARG A 673 5.19 12.26 -40.10
C ARG A 673 6.06 12.20 -41.35
N ASP A 674 6.43 10.99 -41.78
CA ASP A 674 7.34 10.78 -42.90
C ASP A 674 6.96 9.52 -43.70
N ASP A 675 6.33 9.74 -44.85
CA ASP A 675 5.98 8.71 -45.85
C ASP A 675 7.17 7.83 -46.25
N ALA A 676 8.36 8.42 -46.37
CA ALA A 676 9.56 7.68 -46.78
C ALA A 676 10.05 6.76 -45.67
N LEU A 677 9.97 7.20 -44.42
CA LEU A 677 10.32 6.41 -43.24
C LEU A 677 9.29 5.28 -43.03
N ALA A 678 8.00 5.56 -43.19
CA ALA A 678 6.95 4.54 -43.14
C ALA A 678 7.11 3.51 -44.25
N TRP A 679 7.42 3.95 -45.48
CA TRP A 679 7.74 3.02 -46.57
C TRP A 679 8.98 2.17 -46.26
N TRP A 680 10.04 2.77 -45.71
CA TRP A 680 11.24 2.04 -45.31
C TRP A 680 10.93 0.98 -44.25
N GLY A 681 10.11 1.29 -43.25
CA GLY A 681 9.65 0.33 -42.25
C GLY A 681 8.94 -0.86 -42.89
N MET A 682 7.95 -0.59 -43.74
CA MET A 682 7.24 -1.62 -44.50
C MET A 682 8.16 -2.49 -45.34
N ASP A 683 9.10 -1.86 -46.06
CA ASP A 683 10.02 -2.61 -46.91
C ASP A 683 10.96 -3.48 -46.07
N ARG A 684 11.42 -2.98 -44.92
CA ARG A 684 12.26 -3.74 -44.00
C ARG A 684 11.57 -4.99 -43.45
N LEU A 685 10.28 -4.91 -43.10
CA LEU A 685 9.51 -6.09 -42.68
C LEU A 685 9.35 -7.09 -43.83
N ALA A 686 9.14 -6.61 -45.04
CA ALA A 686 9.03 -7.48 -46.22
C ALA A 686 10.35 -8.17 -46.56
N GLU A 687 11.49 -7.47 -46.47
CA GLU A 687 12.83 -8.06 -46.65
C GLU A 687 13.07 -9.22 -45.68
N GLU A 688 12.65 -9.07 -44.41
CA GLU A 688 12.78 -10.13 -43.42
C GLU A 688 11.89 -11.35 -43.76
N ILE A 689 10.66 -11.12 -44.23
CA ILE A 689 9.76 -12.18 -44.70
C ILE A 689 10.40 -12.95 -45.88
N GLU A 690 11.00 -12.24 -46.83
CA GLU A 690 11.68 -12.84 -48.00
C GLU A 690 12.95 -13.60 -47.61
N GLN A 691 13.69 -13.15 -46.59
CA GLN A 691 14.84 -13.88 -46.05
C GLN A 691 14.44 -15.22 -45.41
N GLU A 692 13.33 -15.24 -44.68
CA GLU A 692 12.74 -16.48 -44.15
C GLU A 692 12.27 -17.43 -45.26
N GLU A 693 11.86 -16.91 -46.43
CA GLU A 693 11.53 -17.72 -47.61
C GLU A 693 12.76 -18.37 -48.26
N ALA A 694 13.91 -17.71 -48.19
CA ALA A 694 15.16 -18.16 -48.81
C ALA A 694 15.92 -19.20 -47.98
N GLN A 695 15.61 -19.35 -46.68
CA GLN A 695 16.25 -20.36 -45.83
C GLN A 695 15.65 -21.75 -46.09
N PRO A 696 16.43 -22.76 -46.54
CA PRO A 696 15.93 -24.10 -46.77
C PRO A 696 15.56 -24.76 -45.44
N SER A 697 14.30 -25.15 -45.29
CA SER A 697 13.80 -25.94 -44.16
C SER A 697 14.70 -27.16 -43.92
N ALA A 698 15.49 -27.14 -42.84
CA ALA A 698 16.28 -28.28 -42.42
C ALA A 698 15.36 -29.48 -42.13
N PRO A 699 15.76 -30.72 -42.45
CA PRO A 699 14.93 -31.89 -42.21
C PRO A 699 14.73 -32.08 -40.70
N SER A 700 13.50 -31.92 -40.24
CA SER A 700 13.08 -32.19 -38.87
C SER A 700 13.23 -33.68 -38.55
N SER A 701 14.38 -34.07 -38.01
CA SER A 701 14.57 -35.38 -37.40
C SER A 701 14.07 -35.38 -35.96
N SER A 702 12.77 -35.63 -35.76
CA SER A 702 12.18 -36.28 -34.56
C SER A 702 10.67 -36.47 -34.74
N PRO A 703 10.17 -37.70 -34.91
CA PRO A 703 8.74 -37.98 -34.89
C PRO A 703 8.27 -38.07 -33.43
N GLY A 704 7.72 -36.99 -32.87
CA GLY A 704 7.20 -37.06 -31.50
C GLY A 704 6.82 -35.78 -30.76
N SER A 705 6.55 -34.64 -31.41
CA SER A 705 6.01 -33.46 -30.71
C SER A 705 4.91 -32.76 -31.53
N ASP A 706 3.68 -33.22 -31.37
CA ASP A 706 2.46 -32.55 -31.85
C ASP A 706 2.14 -31.33 -30.97
N ILE A 707 3.00 -30.30 -31.04
CA ILE A 707 2.63 -28.93 -30.68
C ILE A 707 2.91 -28.10 -31.94
N VAL A 708 1.85 -27.55 -32.52
CA VAL A 708 1.85 -26.74 -33.74
C VAL A 708 2.83 -25.56 -33.57
N THR A 709 4.05 -25.70 -34.07
CA THR A 709 4.99 -24.59 -34.22
C THR A 709 4.46 -23.69 -35.34
N VAL A 710 3.75 -22.65 -34.94
CA VAL A 710 3.37 -21.53 -35.80
C VAL A 710 4.64 -21.00 -36.48
N SER A 711 4.67 -20.99 -37.81
CA SER A 711 5.84 -20.55 -38.58
C SER A 711 6.09 -19.05 -38.37
N ARG A 712 7.28 -18.66 -37.92
CA ARG A 712 7.72 -17.24 -37.76
C ARG A 712 7.34 -16.40 -38.97
N LYS A 713 7.53 -16.95 -40.18
CA LYS A 713 7.14 -16.35 -41.46
C LYS A 713 5.67 -15.92 -41.49
N LEU A 714 4.75 -16.78 -41.07
CA LEU A 714 3.31 -16.49 -41.11
C LEU A 714 2.97 -15.32 -40.19
N GLU A 715 3.57 -15.26 -39.00
CA GLU A 715 3.31 -14.18 -38.03
C GLU A 715 3.91 -12.84 -38.50
N LEU A 716 5.08 -12.85 -39.17
CA LEU A 716 5.61 -11.67 -39.84
C LEU A 716 4.68 -11.18 -40.96
N GLN A 717 4.13 -12.10 -41.76
CA GLN A 717 3.16 -11.77 -42.81
C GLN A 717 1.86 -11.21 -42.24
N LEU A 718 1.34 -11.79 -41.15
CA LEU A 718 0.16 -11.27 -40.45
C LEU A 718 0.42 -9.86 -39.91
N THR A 719 1.62 -9.60 -39.37
CA THR A 719 2.02 -8.27 -38.91
C THR A 719 2.13 -7.28 -40.07
N TYR A 720 2.64 -7.71 -41.23
CA TYR A 720 2.67 -6.88 -42.44
C TYR A 720 1.26 -6.51 -42.90
N VAL A 721 0.32 -7.47 -42.86
CA VAL A 721 -1.10 -7.23 -43.17
C VAL A 721 -1.74 -6.28 -42.17
N ALA A 722 -1.35 -6.34 -40.89
CA ALA A 722 -1.83 -5.42 -39.86
C ALA A 722 -1.52 -3.95 -40.19
N GLN A 723 -0.42 -3.68 -40.89
CA GLN A 723 -0.02 -2.31 -41.26
C GLN A 723 -0.84 -1.72 -42.41
N VAL A 724 -1.76 -2.46 -43.02
CA VAL A 724 -2.64 -1.92 -44.08
C VAL A 724 -3.44 -0.72 -43.57
N SER A 725 -3.86 -0.72 -42.30
CA SER A 725 -4.60 0.38 -41.68
C SER A 725 -3.74 1.54 -41.20
N THR A 726 -2.42 1.39 -41.15
CA THR A 726 -1.51 2.45 -40.66
C THR A 726 -0.87 3.25 -41.79
N VAL A 727 -0.82 2.70 -43.01
CA VAL A 727 -0.21 3.39 -44.15
C VAL A 727 -1.17 4.33 -44.88
N ASN A 728 -0.65 5.43 -45.40
CA ASN A 728 -1.41 6.37 -46.21
C ASN A 728 -1.77 5.81 -47.61
N LEU A 729 -2.61 6.55 -48.35
CA LEU A 729 -3.09 6.16 -49.68
C LEU A 729 -1.96 5.95 -50.71
N VAL A 730 -0.85 6.68 -50.60
CA VAL A 730 0.28 6.61 -51.54
C VAL A 730 0.94 5.23 -51.46
N LEU A 731 1.11 4.70 -50.25
CA LEU A 731 1.75 3.41 -50.00
C LEU A 731 0.77 2.23 -50.11
N LEU A 732 -0.53 2.47 -49.84
CA LEU A 732 -1.57 1.45 -49.74
C LEU A 732 -1.59 0.47 -50.92
N ARG A 733 -1.55 0.96 -52.15
CA ARG A 733 -1.58 0.09 -53.35
C ARG A 733 -0.39 -0.87 -53.41
N SER A 734 0.78 -0.42 -53.00
CA SER A 734 1.99 -1.24 -53.01
C SER A 734 1.93 -2.31 -51.92
N VAL A 735 1.47 -1.91 -50.72
CA VAL A 735 1.25 -2.81 -49.59
C VAL A 735 0.21 -3.89 -49.91
N LEU A 736 -0.96 -3.51 -50.43
CA LEU A 736 -2.03 -4.45 -50.81
C LEU A 736 -1.59 -5.45 -51.89
N ASN A 737 -0.70 -5.04 -52.80
CA ASN A 737 -0.11 -5.95 -53.78
C ASN A 737 0.83 -6.98 -53.13
N LYS A 738 1.61 -6.61 -52.11
CA LYS A 738 2.42 -7.55 -51.31
C LYS A 738 1.53 -8.49 -50.50
N VAL A 739 0.48 -7.97 -49.84
CA VAL A 739 -0.53 -8.79 -49.13
C VAL A 739 -1.16 -9.85 -50.03
N ARG A 740 -1.57 -9.46 -51.24
CA ARG A 740 -2.07 -10.40 -52.26
C ARG A 740 -1.07 -11.52 -52.55
N ARG A 741 0.22 -11.20 -52.71
CA ARG A 741 1.27 -12.21 -52.96
C ARG A 741 1.41 -13.17 -51.78
N TYR A 742 1.38 -12.66 -50.53
CA TYR A 742 1.47 -13.51 -49.34
C TYR A 742 0.28 -14.48 -49.24
N ILE A 743 -0.96 -14.02 -49.45
CA ILE A 743 -2.15 -14.89 -49.44
C ILE A 743 -2.03 -16.00 -50.50
N LEU A 744 -1.63 -15.63 -51.72
CA LEU A 744 -1.51 -16.56 -52.85
C LEU A 744 -0.30 -17.50 -52.76
N SER A 745 0.67 -17.22 -51.89
CA SER A 745 1.83 -18.09 -51.64
C SER A 745 1.45 -19.41 -50.94
N TYR A 746 0.28 -19.46 -50.29
CA TYR A 746 -0.24 -20.65 -49.64
C TYR A 746 -1.25 -21.41 -50.51
N PRO A 747 -1.22 -22.76 -50.50
CA PRO A 747 -2.10 -23.58 -51.33
C PRO A 747 -3.58 -23.35 -50.97
N HIS A 748 -4.45 -23.46 -51.99
CA HIS A 748 -5.89 -23.41 -51.80
C HIS A 748 -6.33 -24.53 -50.86
N SER A 749 -6.87 -24.16 -49.71
CA SER A 749 -7.64 -25.05 -48.86
C SER A 749 -9.05 -24.49 -48.78
N ALA A 750 -10.08 -25.32 -48.96
CA ALA A 750 -11.47 -24.88 -48.96
C ALA A 750 -11.79 -24.21 -47.61
N ILE A 751 -12.04 -22.91 -47.64
CA ILE A 751 -12.40 -22.10 -46.46
C ILE A 751 -13.84 -22.46 -46.10
N THR A 752 -14.07 -23.00 -44.90
CA THR A 752 -15.42 -23.21 -44.38
C THR A 752 -15.75 -22.04 -43.46
N ILE A 753 -16.48 -21.04 -43.97
CA ILE A 753 -16.99 -19.94 -43.15
C ILE A 753 -18.25 -20.43 -42.44
N PRO A 754 -18.34 -20.42 -41.10
CA PRO A 754 -19.60 -20.68 -40.42
C PRO A 754 -20.50 -19.43 -40.56
N GLY A 755 -21.57 -19.52 -41.37
CA GLY A 755 -22.63 -18.51 -41.30
C GLY A 755 -23.41 -18.17 -42.56
N ILE A 756 -23.07 -18.68 -43.75
CA ILE A 756 -23.88 -18.43 -44.96
C ILE A 756 -24.55 -19.73 -45.37
N ALA A 757 -25.73 -19.98 -44.81
CA ALA A 757 -26.65 -20.97 -45.36
C ALA A 757 -27.26 -20.41 -46.65
N GLU A 758 -27.04 -21.11 -47.75
CA GLU A 758 -27.78 -20.88 -49.00
C GLU A 758 -29.27 -21.23 -48.79
N ASP A 759 -30.12 -20.29 -49.19
CA ASP A 759 -31.58 -20.42 -49.23
C ASP A 759 -32.03 -21.61 -50.07
N LYS A 760 -32.83 -22.50 -49.46
CA LYS A 760 -33.90 -23.25 -50.15
C LYS A 760 -35.12 -23.38 -49.24
N ASP A 761 -36.16 -22.65 -49.64
CA ASP A 761 -37.61 -22.83 -49.44
C ASP A 761 -38.11 -23.79 -48.36
N GLU A 762 -38.83 -23.28 -47.34
CA GLU A 762 -40.22 -23.68 -47.05
C GLU A 762 -40.91 -22.76 -46.02
N ALA A 763 -42.23 -22.82 -45.99
CA ALA A 763 -43.17 -21.75 -45.64
C ALA A 763 -43.51 -21.55 -44.14
N ASP A 764 -44.08 -20.36 -43.91
CA ASP A 764 -45.13 -19.98 -42.95
C ASP A 764 -44.83 -19.66 -41.46
N SER A 765 -45.14 -18.40 -41.14
CA SER A 765 -45.86 -17.88 -39.95
C SER A 765 -45.11 -17.45 -38.66
N LYS A 766 -45.05 -16.10 -38.50
CA LYS A 766 -45.32 -15.25 -37.31
C LYS A 766 -44.74 -15.65 -35.93
N SER A 767 -43.92 -14.77 -35.32
CA SER A 767 -44.36 -13.69 -34.39
C SER A 767 -43.22 -13.00 -33.63
N SER A 768 -43.13 -11.67 -33.80
CA SER A 768 -42.84 -10.57 -32.83
C SER A 768 -41.98 -10.76 -31.56
N ALA A 769 -40.98 -9.88 -31.40
CA ALA A 769 -40.80 -8.86 -30.33
C ALA A 769 -39.32 -8.66 -29.96
N SER A 770 -38.68 -7.55 -30.37
CA SER A 770 -38.59 -6.26 -29.67
C SER A 770 -37.40 -6.15 -28.70
N VAL A 771 -36.44 -5.37 -29.18
CA VAL A 771 -35.31 -4.73 -28.50
C VAL A 771 -35.76 -3.91 -27.28
N LYS A 772 -34.91 -3.86 -26.25
CA LYS A 772 -34.80 -2.69 -25.35
C LYS A 772 -33.33 -2.45 -25.00
N SER A 773 -32.85 -1.29 -25.43
CA SER A 773 -31.61 -0.64 -25.05
C SER A 773 -31.67 -0.08 -23.63
N THR A 774 -30.52 -0.01 -22.96
CA THR A 774 -30.16 1.15 -22.12
C THR A 774 -28.65 1.25 -22.00
N ASP A 775 -28.14 2.41 -22.43
CA ASP A 775 -26.83 2.98 -22.16
C ASP A 775 -26.55 3.12 -20.65
N HIS A 776 -25.26 3.01 -20.28
CA HIS A 776 -24.57 4.05 -19.51
C HIS A 776 -23.04 3.86 -19.58
N SER A 777 -22.34 4.94 -19.96
CA SER A 777 -20.89 5.05 -20.04
C SER A 777 -20.22 5.18 -18.67
N ALA A 778 -19.06 4.54 -18.52
CA ALA A 778 -17.97 4.94 -17.63
C ALA A 778 -16.63 4.54 -18.28
N ARG A 779 -15.67 5.47 -18.31
CA ARG A 779 -14.29 5.30 -18.77
C ARG A 779 -13.63 4.11 -18.08
N SER A 780 -12.99 3.24 -18.86
CA SER A 780 -12.30 2.03 -18.39
C SER A 780 -10.80 2.27 -18.22
N ASP A 781 -10.32 1.87 -17.05
CA ASP A 781 -8.93 1.64 -16.67
C ASP A 781 -8.20 0.76 -17.69
N THR A 782 -7.06 1.23 -18.20
CA THR A 782 -6.14 0.42 -19.02
C THR A 782 -5.15 -0.30 -18.11
N ALA A 783 -5.63 -1.40 -17.52
CA ALA A 783 -4.77 -2.46 -17.04
C ALA A 783 -4.66 -3.54 -18.14
N PHE A 784 -3.42 -3.85 -18.53
CA PHE A 784 -3.06 -5.00 -19.37
C PHE A 784 -3.42 -6.31 -18.65
N ASP A 785 -4.70 -6.68 -18.64
CA ASP A 785 -5.14 -8.07 -18.51
C ASP A 785 -6.67 -8.14 -18.69
N SER A 786 -7.09 -8.34 -19.95
CA SER A 786 -8.32 -9.06 -20.32
C SER A 786 -8.54 -9.01 -21.83
N PHE A 787 -7.67 -9.70 -22.58
CA PHE A 787 -8.11 -10.18 -23.89
C PHE A 787 -9.18 -11.25 -23.67
N PRO A 788 -10.30 -11.25 -24.42
CA PRO A 788 -11.29 -12.29 -24.29
C PRO A 788 -10.61 -13.62 -24.64
N GLN A 789 -10.60 -14.56 -23.68
CA GLN A 789 -10.34 -15.95 -23.97
C GLN A 789 -11.38 -16.40 -24.99
N GLY A 790 -11.01 -16.30 -26.27
CA GLY A 790 -11.74 -16.86 -27.37
C GLY A 790 -11.98 -18.33 -27.08
N SER A 791 -13.25 -18.70 -27.07
CA SER A 791 -13.70 -20.07 -26.91
C SER A 791 -12.85 -21.04 -27.74
N ALA A 792 -12.48 -22.16 -27.14
CA ALA A 792 -11.66 -23.24 -27.69
C ALA A 792 -12.32 -24.01 -28.86
N ALA A 793 -12.80 -23.31 -29.89
CA ALA A 793 -13.48 -23.87 -31.05
C ALA A 793 -13.08 -23.13 -32.34
N SER A 794 -11.82 -23.24 -32.78
CA SER A 794 -11.37 -22.73 -34.11
C SER A 794 -10.00 -23.25 -34.57
N THR A 795 -9.50 -24.38 -34.08
CA THR A 795 -8.07 -24.75 -34.22
C THR A 795 -7.70 -25.57 -35.46
N ASN A 796 -8.15 -25.18 -36.67
CA ASN A 796 -7.59 -25.69 -37.94
C ASN A 796 -7.75 -24.71 -39.13
N ALA A 797 -7.70 -23.40 -38.89
CA ALA A 797 -7.66 -22.44 -39.99
C ALA A 797 -6.30 -22.54 -40.73
N THR A 798 -6.33 -22.70 -42.05
CA THR A 798 -5.10 -22.74 -42.86
C THR A 798 -4.40 -21.37 -42.82
N ALA A 799 -3.07 -21.32 -43.01
CA ALA A 799 -2.30 -20.06 -43.02
C ALA A 799 -2.91 -19.00 -43.98
N ARG A 800 -3.42 -19.47 -45.12
CA ARG A 800 -4.16 -18.66 -46.09
C ARG A 800 -5.43 -18.05 -45.51
N GLN A 801 -6.22 -18.83 -44.76
CA GLN A 801 -7.43 -18.35 -44.10
C GLN A 801 -7.11 -17.27 -43.07
N ARG A 802 -6.10 -17.49 -42.20
CA ARG A 802 -5.67 -16.48 -41.21
C ARG A 802 -5.26 -15.16 -41.87
N LEU A 803 -4.52 -15.21 -42.99
CA LEU A 803 -4.14 -14.01 -43.75
C LEU A 803 -5.35 -13.32 -44.39
N CYS A 804 -6.34 -14.08 -44.88
CA CYS A 804 -7.57 -13.51 -45.43
C CYS A 804 -8.43 -12.84 -44.35
N GLU A 805 -8.61 -13.50 -43.21
CA GLU A 805 -9.32 -12.95 -42.05
C GLU A 805 -8.65 -11.67 -41.57
N LYS A 806 -7.33 -11.70 -41.35
CA LYS A 806 -6.57 -10.51 -40.94
C LYS A 806 -6.66 -9.38 -41.97
N ALA A 807 -6.55 -9.69 -43.27
CA ALA A 807 -6.66 -8.67 -44.32
C ALA A 807 -8.07 -8.07 -44.37
N PHE A 808 -9.11 -8.86 -44.18
CA PHE A 808 -10.48 -8.36 -44.13
C PHE A 808 -10.70 -7.47 -42.90
N ASP A 809 -10.20 -7.90 -41.74
CA ASP A 809 -10.32 -7.15 -40.48
C ASP A 809 -9.59 -5.81 -40.58
N THR A 810 -8.37 -5.77 -41.14
CA THR A 810 -7.58 -4.52 -41.22
C THR A 810 -8.17 -3.51 -42.20
N LEU A 811 -8.86 -3.96 -43.25
CA LEU A 811 -9.60 -3.07 -44.15
C LEU A 811 -10.72 -2.30 -43.45
N SER A 812 -11.31 -2.86 -42.39
CA SER A 812 -12.32 -2.16 -41.58
C SER A 812 -11.74 -0.98 -40.80
N GLY A 813 -10.44 -1.02 -40.48
CA GLY A 813 -9.70 0.02 -39.79
C GLY A 813 -9.23 1.18 -40.69
N LEU A 814 -9.46 1.11 -42.00
CA LEU A 814 -9.07 2.17 -42.94
C LEU A 814 -9.84 3.47 -42.69
N ASP A 815 -9.12 4.59 -42.77
CA ASP A 815 -9.67 5.92 -42.71
C ASP A 815 -10.56 6.24 -43.93
N ALA A 816 -11.22 7.40 -43.93
CA ALA A 816 -12.11 7.78 -45.04
C ALA A 816 -11.38 7.92 -46.38
N SER A 817 -10.09 8.27 -46.38
CA SER A 817 -9.32 8.53 -47.59
C SER A 817 -8.83 7.24 -48.29
N THR A 818 -8.64 6.16 -47.53
CA THR A 818 -8.10 4.87 -48.01
C THR A 818 -9.15 3.78 -48.19
N ARG A 819 -10.29 3.89 -47.52
CA ARG A 819 -11.33 2.84 -47.46
C ARG A 819 -11.91 2.43 -48.82
N GLU A 820 -12.16 3.37 -49.73
CA GLU A 820 -12.72 3.05 -51.06
C GLU A 820 -11.77 2.17 -51.88
N GLU A 821 -10.48 2.52 -51.89
CA GLU A 821 -9.45 1.76 -52.59
C GLU A 821 -9.25 0.38 -51.97
N GLY A 822 -9.23 0.28 -50.64
CA GLY A 822 -9.10 -0.98 -49.92
C GLY A 822 -10.28 -1.94 -50.17
N LEU A 823 -11.52 -1.45 -50.10
CA LEU A 823 -12.72 -2.26 -50.39
C LEU A 823 -12.76 -2.71 -51.86
N ARG A 824 -12.40 -1.83 -52.79
CA ARG A 824 -12.30 -2.17 -54.21
C ARG A 824 -11.29 -3.30 -54.44
N TRP A 825 -10.10 -3.17 -53.85
CA TRP A 825 -9.08 -4.21 -53.93
C TRP A 825 -9.57 -5.56 -53.38
N TRP A 826 -10.30 -5.56 -52.27
CA TRP A 826 -10.85 -6.79 -51.69
C TRP A 826 -11.85 -7.46 -52.63
N LEU A 827 -12.79 -6.70 -53.18
CA LEU A 827 -13.80 -7.22 -54.11
C LEU A 827 -13.17 -7.80 -55.38
N ASP A 828 -12.11 -7.18 -55.88
CA ASP A 828 -11.40 -7.62 -57.08
C ASP A 828 -10.59 -8.92 -56.85
N ASN A 829 -10.21 -9.23 -55.60
CA ASN A 829 -9.31 -10.36 -55.29
C ASN A 829 -9.92 -11.49 -54.45
N ARG A 830 -11.06 -11.29 -53.77
CA ARG A 830 -11.68 -12.31 -52.88
C ARG A 830 -11.86 -13.69 -53.53
N GLY A 831 -12.28 -13.73 -54.80
CA GLY A 831 -12.44 -14.98 -55.54
C GLY A 831 -11.12 -15.71 -55.78
N ALA A 832 -10.03 -14.97 -55.99
CA ALA A 832 -8.69 -15.55 -56.09
C ALA A 832 -8.16 -15.99 -54.71
N PHE A 833 -8.62 -15.37 -53.62
CA PHE A 833 -8.29 -15.77 -52.25
C PHE A 833 -9.04 -17.03 -51.80
N GLY A 834 -10.19 -17.32 -52.40
CA GLY A 834 -11.06 -18.44 -52.05
C GLY A 834 -12.12 -18.09 -51.01
N VAL A 835 -12.52 -16.80 -50.96
CA VAL A 835 -13.54 -16.20 -50.10
C VAL A 835 -14.75 -15.76 -50.91
#